data_AF-A0A5C5X755-F1
#
_entry.id   AF-A0A5C5X755-F1
#
_cell.length_a   1.000
_cell.length_b   1.000
_cell.length_c   1.000
_cell.angle_alpha   90.00
_cell.angle_beta   90.00
_cell.angle_gamma   90.00
#
_symmetry.space_group_name_H-M   'P 1'
#
loop_
_entity.id
_entity.type
_entity.pdbx_description
1 polymer ?
#
loop_
_entity_poly.entity_id
_entity_poly.type
_entity_poly.pdbx_seq_one_letter_code
_entity_poly.pdbx_strand_id
1 'polypeptide(L)'
;MKPVSLALFWHQHQPYYPDDVADETLMPWVRLHATKDYLGMAMHIQEVPEFHCTINLVPSLLEQIQRYENGHVDRHLKVSRMPADSLDQEHACYLLDNFFMANEQSMIRIYPRYHELFQKRGLGRDSAEIALMRFTKQELRDLQVWNNLTWIHELVFERDTDLTEFRAKGRDWTEDEKNWLLDRQRELVAEVIPLHRELSEGGQVEITTTPFYHPILPLLWDKKSAREAMPGCKMPQYTESYKEDVKRHLEKAVAYHTKLFGEPPRGLWPSEGSVSQDILASIIDVGIEWIATDEEILGHSTDNFVHRDAHGNVNRPELLYQPWKVSSEGESLSIIFRDHGLSDLIGFHYQRNDPNWAADDLLAKVKGIAHAVEKHNPDQPAFVPIVLDGENCWEYFPDGGVGFLRSLYRKSVTDPQVNSVRVSEFLAKHPPQKKINRLFAGSWINHDFYIWIGHQEDRDAWDLVHITRSFLKKAEKSGRFAPEAIQEAWKELMIAEGSDWYWWYGDDHHSGQDDLFDELFRRHLRNVYTLLGEMPPSVMFEPVTHAERKHLHTQPKALLNVKVDGRISFFEWLNAGHYEAGSERGTMTMVSDSAITDLYFGFDQERFLLRCDTILAAKSDLKDYEEMRVRFVEPYGIEVQIKMNGSIETSVVRENEVVANSNVTAAIGKVLEVSIPKSDLGVEVGHRMHFAVELMQNGEAVNRIPSEGTIDLEVCGPDFERYMWQA
;
A
#
# COMPACT_ATOMS: atom_id res chain seq x y z
N MET A 1 -23.95 38.85 13.76
CA MET A 1 -23.21 37.71 13.22
C MET A 1 -24.16 36.59 12.85
N LYS A 2 -24.14 36.22 11.56
CA LYS A 2 -24.78 34.97 11.12
C LYS A 2 -23.99 33.79 11.68
N PRO A 3 -24.64 32.67 12.05
CA PRO A 3 -23.93 31.47 12.46
C PRO A 3 -22.94 31.02 11.36
N VAL A 4 -21.76 30.56 11.76
CA VAL A 4 -20.78 29.96 10.86
C VAL A 4 -21.30 28.61 10.37
N SER A 5 -21.16 28.34 9.08
CA SER A 5 -21.51 27.04 8.51
C SER A 5 -20.30 26.11 8.57
N LEU A 6 -20.34 25.15 9.49
CA LEU A 6 -19.31 24.13 9.66
C LEU A 6 -19.65 22.95 8.76
N ALA A 7 -18.80 22.66 7.78
CA ALA A 7 -18.94 21.53 6.87
C ALA A 7 -17.85 20.50 7.17
N LEU A 8 -18.17 19.52 8.03
CA LEU A 8 -17.31 18.33 8.18
C LEU A 8 -17.55 17.38 7.01
N PHE A 9 -16.46 16.94 6.41
CA PHE A 9 -16.44 15.99 5.32
C PHE A 9 -15.43 14.89 5.67
N TRP A 10 -15.94 13.69 5.92
CA TRP A 10 -15.14 12.49 6.16
C TRP A 10 -14.96 11.66 4.88
N HIS A 11 -13.72 11.43 4.46
CA HIS A 11 -13.39 10.54 3.34
C HIS A 11 -13.04 9.14 3.85
N GLN A 12 -13.76 8.11 3.42
CA GLN A 12 -13.51 6.73 3.87
C GLN A 12 -13.11 5.85 2.69
N HIS A 13 -11.91 5.29 2.76
CA HIS A 13 -11.29 4.56 1.66
C HIS A 13 -10.51 3.34 2.16
N GLN A 14 -10.36 2.35 1.28
CA GLN A 14 -9.35 1.30 1.38
C GLN A 14 -8.95 0.88 -0.04
N PRO A 15 -7.66 0.54 -0.26
CA PRO A 15 -7.21 -0.18 -1.45
C PRO A 15 -8.08 -1.42 -1.74
N TYR A 16 -8.12 -1.84 -3.00
CA TYR A 16 -8.77 -3.09 -3.37
C TYR A 16 -7.87 -4.28 -3.06
N TYR A 17 -8.08 -4.90 -1.90
CA TYR A 17 -7.28 -6.04 -1.43
C TYR A 17 -7.59 -7.42 -2.03
N PRO A 18 -8.79 -7.70 -2.58
CA PRO A 18 -9.08 -8.99 -3.19
C PRO A 18 -8.35 -9.21 -4.52
N ASP A 19 -7.85 -10.42 -4.71
CA ASP A 19 -7.56 -11.03 -6.01
C ASP A 19 -8.76 -11.90 -6.41
N ASP A 20 -9.55 -11.40 -7.35
CA ASP A 20 -10.81 -12.03 -7.79
C ASP A 20 -10.59 -13.31 -8.60
N VAL A 21 -9.42 -13.45 -9.21
CA VAL A 21 -9.08 -14.63 -10.01
C VAL A 21 -8.65 -15.78 -9.11
N ALA A 22 -7.87 -15.48 -8.06
CA ALA A 22 -7.46 -16.49 -7.07
C ALA A 22 -8.51 -16.75 -5.97
N ASP A 23 -9.53 -15.89 -5.84
CA ASP A 23 -10.49 -15.87 -4.72
C ASP A 23 -9.77 -15.73 -3.35
N GLU A 24 -8.81 -14.82 -3.30
CA GLU A 24 -8.02 -14.52 -2.12
C GLU A 24 -8.11 -13.05 -1.73
N THR A 25 -8.41 -12.76 -0.47
CA THR A 25 -8.27 -11.41 0.09
C THR A 25 -7.08 -11.42 1.05
N LEU A 26 -6.02 -10.70 0.69
CA LEU A 26 -4.71 -10.80 1.36
C LEU A 26 -4.65 -10.03 2.67
N MET A 27 -5.40 -8.91 2.77
CA MET A 27 -5.33 -7.99 3.91
C MET A 27 -6.69 -7.81 4.60
N PRO A 28 -6.71 -7.58 5.94
CA PRO A 28 -7.95 -7.55 6.71
C PRO A 28 -8.58 -6.16 6.85
N TRP A 29 -7.92 -5.11 6.35
CA TRP A 29 -8.18 -3.73 6.75
C TRP A 29 -9.63 -3.29 6.54
N VAL A 30 -10.27 -3.67 5.43
CA VAL A 30 -11.70 -3.37 5.21
C VAL A 30 -12.58 -3.94 6.34
N ARG A 31 -12.35 -5.18 6.77
CA ARG A 31 -13.16 -5.79 7.84
C ARG A 31 -12.89 -5.15 9.19
N LEU A 32 -11.62 -4.85 9.49
CA LEU A 32 -11.22 -4.28 10.77
C LEU A 32 -11.71 -2.82 10.92
N HIS A 33 -11.51 -1.98 9.90
CA HIS A 33 -12.02 -0.61 9.88
C HIS A 33 -13.55 -0.56 9.78
N ALA A 34 -14.21 -1.54 9.16
CA ALA A 34 -15.67 -1.61 9.15
C ALA A 34 -16.28 -1.71 10.55
N THR A 35 -15.69 -2.50 11.45
CA THR A 35 -16.18 -2.63 12.84
C THR A 35 -15.72 -1.53 13.77
N LYS A 36 -14.75 -0.71 13.34
CA LYS A 36 -14.20 0.41 14.09
C LYS A 36 -14.71 1.74 13.53
N ASP A 37 -14.12 2.20 12.45
CA ASP A 37 -14.21 3.57 11.97
C ASP A 37 -15.51 3.80 11.20
N TYR A 38 -15.84 2.94 10.23
CA TYR A 38 -17.02 3.17 9.37
C TYR A 38 -18.32 3.05 10.17
N LEU A 39 -18.46 1.98 10.95
CA LEU A 39 -19.62 1.82 11.82
C LEU A 39 -19.61 2.84 12.96
N GLY A 40 -18.48 3.01 13.65
CA GLY A 40 -18.37 3.86 14.84
C GLY A 40 -18.65 5.34 14.58
N MET A 41 -18.11 5.90 13.49
CA MET A 41 -18.37 7.28 13.10
C MET A 41 -19.84 7.51 12.73
N ALA A 42 -20.45 6.57 12.00
CA ALA A 42 -21.87 6.64 11.70
C ALA A 42 -22.74 6.59 12.97
N MET A 43 -22.38 5.73 13.95
CA MET A 43 -23.05 5.68 15.25
C MET A 43 -22.93 7.01 16.01
N HIS A 44 -21.77 7.66 15.98
CA HIS A 44 -21.60 8.99 16.60
C HIS A 44 -22.53 10.05 16.03
N ILE A 45 -22.76 10.03 14.72
CA ILE A 45 -23.70 10.95 14.07
C ILE A 45 -25.13 10.62 14.48
N GLN A 46 -25.49 9.32 14.51
CA GLN A 46 -26.81 8.86 14.94
C GLN A 46 -27.17 9.32 16.37
N GLU A 47 -26.19 9.45 17.26
CA GLU A 47 -26.40 9.98 18.63
C GLU A 47 -26.81 11.46 18.69
N VAL A 48 -26.60 12.23 17.62
CA VAL A 48 -26.85 13.68 17.57
C VAL A 48 -27.66 14.02 16.30
N PRO A 49 -28.98 13.79 16.28
CA PRO A 49 -29.79 13.91 15.07
C PRO A 49 -29.82 15.29 14.40
N GLU A 50 -29.51 16.35 15.14
CA GLU A 50 -29.41 17.72 14.62
C GLU A 50 -28.07 18.01 13.93
N PHE A 51 -27.07 17.13 14.09
CA PHE A 51 -25.75 17.32 13.51
C PHE A 51 -25.74 16.88 12.05
N HIS A 52 -25.35 17.78 11.15
CA HIS A 52 -25.34 17.53 9.71
C HIS A 52 -23.90 17.52 9.18
N CYS A 53 -23.55 16.54 8.36
CA CYS A 53 -22.20 16.44 7.76
C CYS A 53 -22.21 15.69 6.43
N THR A 54 -21.05 15.61 5.79
CA THR A 54 -20.85 14.87 4.55
C THR A 54 -19.93 13.68 4.80
N ILE A 55 -20.28 12.51 4.25
CA ILE A 55 -19.41 11.33 4.23
C ILE A 55 -19.18 10.96 2.77
N ASN A 56 -17.94 10.67 2.42
CA ASN A 56 -17.59 10.05 1.16
C ASN A 56 -17.25 8.59 1.39
N LEU A 57 -17.89 7.72 0.62
CA LEU A 57 -17.65 6.29 0.63
C LEU A 57 -17.14 5.88 -0.74
N VAL A 58 -15.88 5.43 -0.82
CA VAL A 58 -15.29 5.00 -2.08
C VAL A 58 -16.00 3.73 -2.58
N PRO A 59 -16.36 3.64 -3.88
CA PRO A 59 -17.07 2.47 -4.40
C PRO A 59 -16.32 1.14 -4.20
N SER A 60 -14.99 1.11 -4.38
CA SER A 60 -14.16 -0.08 -4.14
C SER A 60 -14.19 -0.56 -2.69
N LEU A 61 -14.27 0.35 -1.71
CA LEU A 61 -14.45 0.01 -0.30
C LEU A 61 -15.83 -0.66 -0.09
N LEU A 62 -16.89 -0.05 -0.62
CA LEU A 62 -18.25 -0.58 -0.50
C LEU A 62 -18.40 -1.94 -1.19
N GLU A 63 -17.76 -2.16 -2.34
CA GLU A 63 -17.68 -3.47 -2.98
C GLU A 63 -17.07 -4.52 -2.04
N GLN A 64 -15.95 -4.21 -1.40
CA GLN A 64 -15.29 -5.11 -0.47
C GLN A 64 -16.14 -5.39 0.79
N ILE A 65 -16.84 -4.41 1.34
CA ILE A 65 -17.79 -4.62 2.45
C ILE A 65 -18.88 -5.64 2.04
N GLN A 66 -19.48 -5.47 0.86
CA GLN A 66 -20.48 -6.41 0.34
C GLN A 66 -19.91 -7.82 0.11
N ARG A 67 -18.62 -7.98 -0.18
CA ARG A 67 -18.01 -9.32 -0.27
C ARG A 67 -18.09 -10.06 1.07
N TYR A 68 -17.84 -9.38 2.19
CA TYR A 68 -17.95 -10.00 3.51
C TYR A 68 -19.39 -10.40 3.86
N GLU A 69 -20.38 -9.58 3.47
CA GLU A 69 -21.81 -9.90 3.58
C GLU A 69 -22.16 -11.19 2.80
N ASN A 70 -21.53 -11.38 1.63
CA ASN A 70 -21.72 -12.55 0.77
C ASN A 70 -20.88 -13.77 1.16
N GLY A 71 -20.15 -13.73 2.28
CA GLY A 71 -19.44 -14.89 2.81
C GLY A 71 -17.97 -15.00 2.46
N HIS A 72 -17.39 -14.04 1.73
CA HIS A 72 -15.94 -14.00 1.51
C HIS A 72 -15.19 -13.70 2.81
N VAL A 73 -13.94 -14.15 2.87
CA VAL A 73 -13.09 -14.03 4.07
C VAL A 73 -11.65 -13.67 3.65
N ASP A 74 -11.02 -12.79 4.42
CA ASP A 74 -9.60 -12.46 4.29
C ASP A 74 -8.69 -13.49 4.96
N ARG A 75 -7.40 -13.49 4.57
CA ARG A 75 -6.38 -14.39 5.14
C ARG A 75 -6.36 -14.30 6.66
N HIS A 76 -6.45 -13.10 7.23
CA HIS A 76 -6.44 -12.90 8.68
C HIS A 76 -7.64 -13.55 9.36
N LEU A 77 -8.84 -13.46 8.78
CA LEU A 77 -10.04 -14.12 9.28
C LEU A 77 -9.97 -15.64 9.11
N LYS A 78 -9.42 -16.13 7.99
CA LYS A 78 -9.17 -17.57 7.77
C LYS A 78 -8.29 -18.11 8.90
N VAL A 79 -7.16 -17.44 9.19
CA VAL A 79 -6.25 -17.83 10.28
C VAL A 79 -6.88 -17.64 11.66
N SER A 80 -7.69 -16.61 11.87
CA SER A 80 -8.41 -16.39 13.14
C SER A 80 -9.38 -17.54 13.45
N ARG A 81 -10.03 -18.12 12.43
CA ARG A 81 -10.98 -19.24 12.61
C ARG A 81 -10.32 -20.58 12.87
N MET A 82 -9.11 -20.82 12.37
CA MET A 82 -8.40 -22.08 12.58
C MET A 82 -8.27 -22.39 14.08
N PRO A 83 -8.64 -23.60 14.55
CA PRO A 83 -8.46 -23.98 15.93
C PRO A 83 -6.99 -23.84 16.33
N ALA A 84 -6.71 -23.22 17.48
CA ALA A 84 -5.34 -22.97 17.90
C ALA A 84 -4.54 -24.27 18.08
N ASP A 85 -5.23 -25.37 18.36
CA ASP A 85 -4.65 -26.70 18.52
C ASP A 85 -4.22 -27.37 17.21
N SER A 86 -4.73 -26.89 16.07
CA SER A 86 -4.47 -27.42 14.72
C SER A 86 -3.70 -26.45 13.81
N LEU A 87 -3.22 -25.32 14.34
CA LEU A 87 -2.33 -24.42 13.60
C LEU A 87 -1.03 -25.16 13.28
N ASP A 88 -0.66 -25.20 12.02
CA ASP A 88 0.70 -25.55 11.61
C ASP A 88 1.66 -24.37 11.90
N GLN A 89 2.94 -24.60 11.63
CA GLN A 89 3.98 -23.61 11.89
C GLN A 89 3.79 -22.34 11.06
N GLU A 90 3.37 -22.45 9.80
CA GLU A 90 3.17 -21.30 8.91
C GLU A 90 2.08 -20.37 9.46
N HIS A 91 0.91 -20.92 9.76
CA HIS A 91 -0.22 -20.14 10.27
C HIS A 91 0.06 -19.58 11.67
N ALA A 92 0.77 -20.32 12.52
CA ALA A 92 1.18 -19.82 13.82
C ALA A 92 2.21 -18.68 13.72
N CYS A 93 3.13 -18.73 12.75
CA CYS A 93 4.06 -17.62 12.50
C CYS A 93 3.32 -16.39 11.93
N TYR A 94 2.38 -16.61 10.99
CA TYR A 94 1.51 -15.54 10.50
C TYR A 94 0.78 -14.82 11.62
N LEU A 95 0.23 -15.55 12.62
CA LEU A 95 -0.37 -14.94 13.82
C LEU A 95 0.63 -14.01 14.50
N LEU A 96 1.81 -14.51 14.79
CA LEU A 96 2.83 -13.80 15.55
C LEU A 96 3.38 -12.57 14.82
N ASP A 97 3.38 -12.56 13.49
CA ASP A 97 3.81 -11.41 12.69
C ASP A 97 2.70 -10.37 12.48
N ASN A 98 1.45 -10.79 12.31
CA ASN A 98 0.39 -9.90 11.84
C ASN A 98 -0.66 -9.54 12.91
N PHE A 99 -0.82 -10.33 13.98
CA PHE A 99 -1.88 -10.12 14.97
C PHE A 99 -1.52 -9.07 16.02
N PHE A 100 -0.44 -8.32 15.82
CA PHE A 100 -0.08 -7.14 16.61
C PHE A 100 -0.07 -5.85 15.77
N MET A 101 -0.57 -5.88 14.53
CA MET A 101 -0.74 -4.69 13.70
C MET A 101 -1.95 -3.87 14.20
N ALA A 102 -1.74 -3.19 15.32
CA ALA A 102 -2.65 -2.24 15.95
C ALA A 102 -1.81 -1.27 16.78
N ASN A 103 -2.31 -0.07 17.07
CA ASN A 103 -1.55 0.89 17.86
C ASN A 103 -1.15 0.34 19.24
N GLU A 104 0.15 0.28 19.51
CA GLU A 104 0.68 -0.30 20.76
C GLU A 104 0.12 0.40 22.01
N GLN A 105 -0.03 1.72 21.99
CA GLN A 105 -0.35 2.52 23.17
C GLN A 105 -1.84 2.47 23.52
N SER A 106 -2.70 2.67 22.53
CA SER A 106 -4.15 2.85 22.70
C SER A 106 -4.94 1.56 22.49
N MET A 107 -4.41 0.57 21.74
CA MET A 107 -5.16 -0.64 21.38
C MET A 107 -4.57 -1.91 21.99
N ILE A 108 -3.25 -1.95 22.25
CA ILE A 108 -2.61 -3.14 22.83
C ILE A 108 -2.38 -2.99 24.33
N ARG A 109 -1.66 -1.94 24.75
CA ARG A 109 -1.19 -1.74 26.14
C ARG A 109 -2.32 -1.60 27.15
N ILE A 110 -3.47 -1.10 26.74
CA ILE A 110 -4.63 -0.90 27.61
C ILE A 110 -5.26 -2.22 28.07
N TYR A 111 -5.00 -3.33 27.37
CA TYR A 111 -5.53 -4.65 27.70
C TYR A 111 -4.41 -5.55 28.25
N PRO A 112 -4.41 -5.88 29.56
CA PRO A 112 -3.28 -6.54 30.22
C PRO A 112 -2.83 -7.83 29.55
N ARG A 113 -3.77 -8.68 29.12
CA ARG A 113 -3.46 -9.96 28.46
C ARG A 113 -2.90 -9.75 27.05
N TYR A 114 -3.44 -8.82 26.28
CA TYR A 114 -2.92 -8.54 24.93
C TYR A 114 -1.51 -7.96 25.00
N HIS A 115 -1.25 -7.06 25.96
CA HIS A 115 0.07 -6.52 26.21
C HIS A 115 1.09 -7.58 26.66
N GLU A 116 0.68 -8.53 27.51
CA GLU A 116 1.51 -9.68 27.88
C GLU A 116 1.96 -10.48 26.64
N LEU A 117 1.02 -10.78 25.73
CA LEU A 117 1.31 -11.52 24.49
C LEU A 117 2.23 -10.70 23.56
N PHE A 118 2.02 -9.40 23.46
CA PHE A 118 2.87 -8.49 22.67
C PHE A 118 4.31 -8.46 23.20
N GLN A 119 4.50 -8.32 24.51
CA GLN A 119 5.83 -8.37 25.13
C GLN A 119 6.50 -9.72 24.91
N LYS A 120 5.72 -10.81 25.00
CA LYS A 120 6.19 -12.18 24.78
C LYS A 120 6.60 -12.43 23.32
N ARG A 121 5.94 -11.78 22.35
CA ARG A 121 6.29 -11.87 20.93
C ARG A 121 7.69 -11.33 20.64
N GLY A 122 8.09 -10.24 21.30
CA GLY A 122 9.41 -9.64 21.11
C GLY A 122 9.63 -9.08 19.70
N LEU A 123 8.66 -8.33 19.17
CA LEU A 123 8.74 -7.73 17.84
C LEU A 123 10.04 -6.92 17.65
N GLY A 124 10.65 -7.06 16.47
CA GLY A 124 11.94 -6.44 16.14
C GLY A 124 13.17 -7.05 16.82
N ARG A 125 13.01 -8.08 17.66
CA ARG A 125 14.12 -8.80 18.30
C ARG A 125 14.22 -10.25 17.84
N ASP A 126 13.07 -10.94 17.80
CA ASP A 126 12.99 -12.36 17.47
C ASP A 126 12.14 -12.57 16.21
N SER A 127 12.49 -13.58 15.40
CA SER A 127 11.58 -14.06 14.34
C SER A 127 10.33 -14.69 14.93
N ALA A 128 9.28 -14.85 14.13
CA ALA A 128 8.06 -15.52 14.58
C ALA A 128 8.30 -16.96 15.00
N GLU A 129 9.18 -17.69 14.29
CA GLU A 129 9.54 -19.08 14.60
C GLU A 129 10.21 -19.18 15.97
N ILE A 130 11.13 -18.27 16.28
CA ILE A 130 11.79 -18.19 17.59
C ILE A 130 10.76 -17.87 18.67
N ALA A 131 9.89 -16.91 18.40
CA ALA A 131 8.87 -16.51 19.34
C ALA A 131 7.87 -17.64 19.63
N LEU A 132 7.49 -18.42 18.62
CA LEU A 132 6.49 -19.49 18.70
C LEU A 132 6.84 -20.55 19.76
N MET A 133 8.13 -20.86 19.95
CA MET A 133 8.57 -21.79 21.00
C MET A 133 8.16 -21.37 22.41
N ARG A 134 7.86 -20.08 22.63
CA ARG A 134 7.42 -19.54 23.92
C ARG A 134 5.91 -19.62 24.08
N PHE A 135 5.13 -19.72 23.00
CA PHE A 135 3.68 -19.63 23.03
C PHE A 135 3.02 -20.98 23.26
N THR A 136 2.01 -20.97 24.13
CA THR A 136 1.08 -22.09 24.33
C THR A 136 -0.09 -21.97 23.37
N LYS A 137 -0.81 -23.07 23.16
CA LYS A 137 -2.03 -23.10 22.32
C LYS A 137 -3.11 -22.12 22.82
N GLN A 138 -3.29 -22.03 24.14
CA GLN A 138 -4.22 -21.07 24.74
C GLN A 138 -3.80 -19.62 24.48
N GLU A 139 -2.50 -19.31 24.52
CA GLU A 139 -2.00 -17.96 24.21
C GLU A 139 -2.16 -17.59 22.75
N LEU A 140 -1.98 -18.54 21.82
CA LEU A 140 -2.28 -18.33 20.40
C LEU A 140 -3.77 -18.06 20.18
N ARG A 141 -4.65 -18.78 20.90
CA ARG A 141 -6.09 -18.53 20.84
C ARG A 141 -6.46 -17.17 21.42
N ASP A 142 -5.91 -16.81 22.58
CA ASP A 142 -6.12 -15.50 23.18
C ASP A 142 -5.63 -14.39 22.24
N LEU A 143 -4.55 -14.60 21.48
CA LEU A 143 -4.07 -13.67 20.45
C LEU A 143 -5.05 -13.56 19.27
N GLN A 144 -5.59 -14.68 18.77
CA GLN A 144 -6.63 -14.68 17.74
C GLN A 144 -7.84 -13.83 18.18
N VAL A 145 -8.25 -13.96 19.44
CA VAL A 145 -9.36 -13.19 20.01
C VAL A 145 -9.01 -11.72 20.17
N TRP A 146 -7.90 -11.40 20.84
CA TRP A 146 -7.56 -10.02 21.20
C TRP A 146 -7.35 -9.13 19.99
N ASN A 147 -6.67 -9.63 18.96
CA ASN A 147 -6.49 -8.85 17.75
C ASN A 147 -7.86 -8.46 17.14
N ASN A 148 -8.77 -9.41 16.93
CA ASN A 148 -10.08 -9.07 16.36
C ASN A 148 -10.95 -8.21 17.30
N LEU A 149 -10.86 -8.44 18.61
CA LEU A 149 -11.65 -7.71 19.61
C LEU A 149 -11.26 -6.24 19.72
N THR A 150 -9.97 -5.91 19.62
CA THR A 150 -9.51 -4.51 19.77
C THR A 150 -9.92 -3.60 18.60
N TRP A 151 -10.34 -4.18 17.48
CA TRP A 151 -10.82 -3.45 16.30
C TRP A 151 -12.34 -3.22 16.30
N ILE A 152 -13.03 -3.51 17.40
CA ILE A 152 -14.44 -3.16 17.56
C ILE A 152 -14.55 -1.78 18.20
N HIS A 153 -15.38 -0.91 17.63
CA HIS A 153 -15.57 0.45 18.13
C HIS A 153 -16.17 0.49 19.55
N GLU A 154 -15.75 1.45 20.39
CA GLU A 154 -16.22 1.56 21.78
C GLU A 154 -17.74 1.72 21.92
N LEU A 155 -18.40 2.45 21.00
CA LEU A 155 -19.87 2.60 21.00
C LEU A 155 -20.61 1.27 20.78
N VAL A 156 -19.98 0.28 20.13
CA VAL A 156 -20.58 -1.05 19.98
C VAL A 156 -20.66 -1.73 21.34
N PHE A 157 -19.62 -1.62 22.18
CA PHE A 157 -19.62 -2.15 23.54
C PHE A 157 -20.66 -1.45 24.43
N GLU A 158 -20.89 -0.15 24.24
CA GLU A 158 -21.95 0.57 24.97
C GLU A 158 -23.37 0.06 24.64
N ARG A 159 -23.57 -0.43 23.41
CA ARG A 159 -24.84 -0.96 22.91
C ARG A 159 -25.02 -2.46 23.19
N ASP A 160 -23.94 -3.23 23.21
CA ASP A 160 -23.93 -4.69 23.28
C ASP A 160 -23.32 -5.18 24.60
N THR A 161 -24.20 -5.64 25.50
CA THR A 161 -23.78 -6.15 26.82
C THR A 161 -23.00 -7.45 26.72
N ASP A 162 -23.27 -8.30 25.73
CA ASP A 162 -22.60 -9.59 25.56
C ASP A 162 -21.14 -9.37 25.13
N LEU A 163 -20.90 -8.43 24.21
CA LEU A 163 -19.54 -8.02 23.84
C LEU A 163 -18.78 -7.37 25.01
N THR A 164 -19.47 -6.60 25.84
CA THR A 164 -18.87 -6.01 27.05
C THR A 164 -18.44 -7.08 28.06
N GLU A 165 -19.30 -8.05 28.35
CA GLU A 165 -18.97 -9.18 29.21
C GLU A 165 -17.85 -10.05 28.62
N PHE A 166 -17.88 -10.28 27.31
CA PHE A 166 -16.85 -11.01 26.57
C PHE A 166 -15.47 -10.33 26.68
N ARG A 167 -15.41 -9.00 26.52
CA ARG A 167 -14.17 -8.22 26.69
C ARG A 167 -13.69 -8.25 28.14
N ALA A 168 -14.60 -8.18 29.11
CA ALA A 168 -14.28 -8.23 30.54
C ALA A 168 -13.64 -9.56 30.97
N LYS A 169 -13.98 -10.68 30.30
CA LYS A 169 -13.31 -11.98 30.52
C LYS A 169 -11.80 -11.89 30.28
N GLY A 170 -11.40 -11.20 29.21
CA GLY A 170 -10.03 -10.76 28.93
C GLY A 170 -8.96 -11.83 28.65
N ARG A 171 -9.22 -13.12 28.91
CA ARG A 171 -8.29 -14.23 28.68
C ARG A 171 -9.00 -15.60 28.70
N ASP A 172 -8.26 -16.64 28.32
CA ASP A 172 -8.66 -18.05 28.48
C ASP A 172 -9.99 -18.37 27.75
N TRP A 173 -10.13 -17.84 26.53
CA TRP A 173 -11.31 -18.12 25.70
C TRP A 173 -11.30 -19.55 25.15
N THR A 174 -12.49 -20.10 24.93
CA THR A 174 -12.70 -21.37 24.24
C THR A 174 -12.73 -21.16 22.72
N GLU A 175 -12.65 -22.25 21.96
CA GLU A 175 -12.82 -22.18 20.49
C GLU A 175 -14.22 -21.70 20.09
N ASP A 176 -15.26 -22.10 20.84
CA ASP A 176 -16.64 -21.67 20.57
C ASP A 176 -16.82 -20.17 20.82
N GLU A 177 -16.22 -19.64 21.90
CA GLU A 177 -16.22 -18.21 22.20
C GLU A 177 -15.45 -17.39 21.15
N LYS A 178 -14.31 -17.91 20.68
CA LYS A 178 -13.57 -17.29 19.57
C LYS A 178 -14.42 -17.21 18.32
N ASN A 179 -15.07 -18.32 17.93
CA ASN A 179 -15.94 -18.34 16.75
C ASN A 179 -17.15 -17.41 16.91
N TRP A 180 -17.74 -17.35 18.10
CA TRP A 180 -18.81 -16.40 18.41
C TRP A 180 -18.37 -14.95 18.17
N LEU A 181 -17.19 -14.54 18.63
CA LEU A 181 -16.66 -13.18 18.37
C LEU A 181 -16.51 -12.92 16.87
N LEU A 182 -15.93 -13.88 16.13
CA LEU A 182 -15.69 -13.73 14.69
C LEU A 182 -16.99 -13.70 13.87
N ASP A 183 -18.04 -14.39 14.32
CA ASP A 183 -19.37 -14.31 13.73
C ASP A 183 -20.02 -12.97 14.07
N ARG A 184 -19.92 -12.51 15.33
CA ARG A 184 -20.42 -11.20 15.76
C ARG A 184 -19.77 -10.06 15.00
N GLN A 185 -18.46 -10.14 14.74
CA GLN A 185 -17.75 -9.14 13.94
C GLN A 185 -18.30 -9.07 12.51
N ARG A 186 -18.66 -10.20 11.89
CA ARG A 186 -19.27 -10.20 10.55
C ARG A 186 -20.65 -9.57 10.53
N GLU A 187 -21.44 -9.76 11.59
CA GLU A 187 -22.72 -9.08 11.76
C GLU A 187 -22.54 -7.56 11.80
N LEU A 188 -21.53 -7.06 12.54
CA LEU A 188 -21.21 -5.63 12.60
C LEU A 188 -20.77 -5.06 11.25
N VAL A 189 -19.98 -5.78 10.45
CA VAL A 189 -19.61 -5.36 9.09
C VAL A 189 -20.86 -5.16 8.22
N ALA A 190 -21.85 -6.05 8.33
CA ALA A 190 -23.10 -5.97 7.58
C ALA A 190 -24.02 -4.82 8.02
N GLU A 191 -23.75 -4.16 9.16
CA GLU A 191 -24.50 -2.98 9.60
C GLU A 191 -24.01 -1.68 8.93
N VAL A 192 -22.80 -1.65 8.35
CA VAL A 192 -22.17 -0.42 7.85
C VAL A 192 -23.01 0.25 6.76
N ILE A 193 -23.29 -0.43 5.65
CA ILE A 193 -24.02 0.16 4.52
C ILE A 193 -25.46 0.56 4.91
N PRO A 194 -26.24 -0.30 5.60
CA PRO A 194 -27.57 0.08 6.07
C PRO A 194 -27.60 1.32 6.97
N LEU A 195 -26.67 1.44 7.92
CA LEU A 195 -26.63 2.60 8.83
C LEU A 195 -26.32 3.90 8.09
N HIS A 196 -25.37 3.89 7.16
CA HIS A 196 -25.09 5.06 6.32
C HIS A 196 -26.30 5.44 5.47
N ARG A 197 -26.99 4.46 4.88
CA ARG A 197 -28.22 4.70 4.12
C ARG A 197 -29.29 5.35 5.01
N GLU A 198 -29.51 4.85 6.22
CA GLU A 198 -30.47 5.42 7.17
C GLU A 198 -30.15 6.89 7.49
N LEU A 199 -28.87 7.21 7.76
CA LEU A 199 -28.43 8.58 8.04
C LEU A 199 -28.62 9.53 6.84
N SER A 200 -28.44 9.01 5.62
CA SER A 200 -28.66 9.75 4.38
C SER A 200 -30.14 10.00 4.12
N GLU A 201 -30.98 8.96 4.23
CA GLU A 201 -32.44 9.05 4.07
C GLU A 201 -33.09 9.93 5.15
N GLY A 202 -32.54 9.91 6.37
CA GLY A 202 -32.92 10.81 7.47
C GLY A 202 -32.49 12.26 7.26
N GLY A 203 -31.67 12.54 6.24
CA GLY A 203 -31.24 13.88 5.87
C GLY A 203 -30.10 14.46 6.72
N GLN A 204 -29.53 13.69 7.66
CA GLN A 204 -28.41 14.13 8.50
C GLN A 204 -27.10 14.13 7.71
N VAL A 205 -26.90 13.09 6.88
CA VAL A 205 -25.68 12.90 6.11
C VAL A 205 -25.95 13.13 4.63
N GLU A 206 -25.02 13.78 3.95
CA GLU A 206 -24.88 13.66 2.49
C GLU A 206 -23.83 12.59 2.20
N ILE A 207 -24.21 11.53 1.47
CA ILE A 207 -23.26 10.56 0.97
C ILE A 207 -22.78 11.01 -0.41
N THR A 208 -21.46 11.06 -0.58
CA THR A 208 -20.79 11.39 -1.84
C THR A 208 -19.99 10.19 -2.34
N THR A 209 -19.49 10.27 -3.57
CA THR A 209 -18.70 9.21 -4.19
C THR A 209 -17.32 9.68 -4.65
N THR A 210 -16.53 8.76 -5.17
CA THR A 210 -15.16 8.93 -5.65
C THR A 210 -15.00 8.08 -6.92
N PRO A 211 -14.07 8.38 -7.85
CA PRO A 211 -13.79 7.48 -8.98
C PRO A 211 -13.58 6.03 -8.49
N PHE A 212 -14.15 5.05 -9.21
CA PHE A 212 -14.52 3.76 -8.64
C PHE A 212 -13.42 3.02 -7.85
N TYR A 213 -12.24 2.84 -8.45
CA TYR A 213 -11.08 2.22 -7.78
C TYR A 213 -10.03 3.25 -7.37
N HIS A 214 -10.47 4.45 -7.04
CA HIS A 214 -9.63 5.53 -6.52
C HIS A 214 -8.45 5.99 -7.42
N PRO A 215 -8.56 6.08 -8.76
CA PRO A 215 -7.47 6.59 -9.61
C PRO A 215 -7.24 8.10 -9.51
N ILE A 216 -6.00 8.53 -9.73
CA ILE A 216 -5.65 9.95 -9.95
C ILE A 216 -6.13 10.41 -11.33
N LEU A 217 -7.35 10.94 -11.41
CA LEU A 217 -8.00 11.33 -12.67
C LEU A 217 -7.14 12.22 -13.58
N PRO A 218 -6.43 13.27 -13.07
CA PRO A 218 -5.54 14.08 -13.91
C PRO A 218 -4.46 13.27 -14.63
N LEU A 219 -3.88 12.25 -13.98
CA LEU A 219 -2.82 11.42 -14.55
C LEU A 219 -3.35 10.38 -15.55
N LEU A 220 -4.56 9.85 -15.35
CA LEU A 220 -5.24 9.06 -16.37
C LEU A 220 -5.59 9.92 -17.59
N TRP A 221 -6.05 11.16 -17.37
CA TRP A 221 -6.42 12.08 -18.44
C TRP A 221 -5.22 12.52 -19.27
N ASP A 222 -4.20 13.10 -18.63
CA ASP A 222 -2.92 13.46 -19.23
C ASP A 222 -1.82 13.50 -18.15
N LYS A 223 -0.91 12.53 -18.19
CA LYS A 223 0.25 12.44 -17.28
C LYS A 223 1.11 13.71 -17.28
N LYS A 224 1.10 14.50 -18.37
CA LYS A 224 1.85 15.75 -18.47
C LYS A 224 1.24 16.87 -17.63
N SER A 225 0.01 16.73 -17.13
CA SER A 225 -0.58 17.65 -16.14
C SER A 225 0.31 17.82 -14.91
N ALA A 226 1.09 16.80 -14.55
CA ALA A 226 2.07 16.88 -13.47
C ALA A 226 3.15 17.94 -13.65
N ARG A 227 3.41 18.40 -14.88
CA ARG A 227 4.37 19.48 -15.13
C ARG A 227 3.84 20.86 -14.77
N GLU A 228 2.55 21.00 -14.48
CA GLU A 228 1.98 22.25 -14.00
C GLU A 228 2.47 22.56 -12.57
N ALA A 229 2.43 21.57 -11.67
CA ALA A 229 2.96 21.68 -10.31
C ALA A 229 4.46 21.36 -10.20
N MET A 230 4.97 20.44 -11.03
CA MET A 230 6.37 20.00 -11.00
C MET A 230 7.09 20.27 -12.34
N PRO A 231 7.48 21.53 -12.64
CA PRO A 231 8.19 21.85 -13.88
C PRO A 231 9.46 21.01 -14.06
N GLY A 232 9.48 20.20 -15.12
CA GLY A 232 10.64 19.35 -15.43
C GLY A 232 10.62 17.95 -14.82
N CYS A 233 9.53 17.54 -14.15
CA CYS A 233 9.39 16.15 -13.71
C CYS A 233 9.53 15.18 -14.89
N LYS A 234 10.22 14.07 -14.62
CA LYS A 234 10.38 12.97 -15.59
C LYS A 234 9.01 12.34 -15.85
N MET A 235 8.79 11.90 -17.07
CA MET A 235 7.55 11.24 -17.47
C MET A 235 7.82 9.74 -17.65
N PRO A 236 6.81 8.88 -17.44
CA PRO A 236 6.89 7.49 -17.90
C PRO A 236 7.11 7.43 -19.42
N GLN A 237 7.60 6.28 -19.91
CA GLN A 237 7.85 6.08 -21.33
C GLN A 237 6.58 6.33 -22.15
N TYR A 238 5.42 5.93 -21.62
CA TYR A 238 4.12 6.10 -22.28
C TYR A 238 3.29 7.21 -21.63
N THR A 239 2.96 8.24 -22.42
CA THR A 239 2.14 9.38 -22.00
C THR A 239 0.79 9.45 -22.73
N GLU A 240 0.30 8.30 -23.22
CA GLU A 240 -1.02 8.23 -23.85
C GLU A 240 -2.12 8.55 -22.83
N SER A 241 -3.17 9.21 -23.33
CA SER A 241 -4.34 9.63 -22.58
C SER A 241 -5.35 8.49 -22.41
N TYR A 242 -5.86 8.29 -21.19
CA TYR A 242 -6.83 7.26 -20.82
C TYR A 242 -8.19 7.89 -20.48
N LYS A 243 -8.63 8.87 -21.29
CA LYS A 243 -9.90 9.59 -21.11
C LYS A 243 -11.12 8.68 -21.01
N GLU A 244 -11.15 7.59 -21.77
CA GLU A 244 -12.26 6.64 -21.70
C GLU A 244 -12.32 5.93 -20.34
N ASP A 245 -11.16 5.72 -19.71
CA ASP A 245 -11.04 5.00 -18.45
C ASP A 245 -11.49 5.93 -17.30
N VAL A 246 -11.13 7.23 -17.36
CA VAL A 246 -11.70 8.29 -16.51
C VAL A 246 -13.24 8.27 -16.53
N LYS A 247 -13.83 8.22 -17.73
CA LYS A 247 -15.31 8.15 -17.87
C LYS A 247 -15.88 6.89 -17.25
N ARG A 248 -15.27 5.73 -17.50
CA ARG A 248 -15.69 4.45 -16.91
C ARG A 248 -15.67 4.48 -15.38
N HIS A 249 -14.62 5.02 -14.76
CA HIS A 249 -14.53 5.16 -13.31
C HIS A 249 -15.65 6.02 -12.74
N LEU A 250 -15.95 7.15 -13.39
CA LEU A 250 -17.01 8.07 -12.96
C LEU A 250 -18.41 7.50 -13.16
N GLU A 251 -18.70 6.94 -14.34
CA GLU A 251 -20.00 6.33 -14.66
C GLU A 251 -20.30 5.14 -13.73
N LYS A 252 -19.30 4.27 -13.50
CA LYS A 252 -19.46 3.16 -12.56
C LYS A 252 -19.69 3.65 -11.13
N ALA A 253 -18.98 4.69 -10.69
CA ALA A 253 -19.13 5.23 -9.34
C ALA A 253 -20.56 5.77 -9.10
N VAL A 254 -21.08 6.57 -10.04
CA VAL A 254 -22.45 7.11 -9.97
C VAL A 254 -23.50 5.98 -10.00
N ALA A 255 -23.33 5.01 -10.90
CA ALA A 255 -24.25 3.87 -10.99
C ALA A 255 -24.26 3.03 -9.72
N TYR A 256 -23.08 2.79 -9.13
CA TYR A 256 -22.94 1.99 -7.93
C TYR A 256 -23.48 2.71 -6.68
N HIS A 257 -23.20 4.01 -6.55
CA HIS A 257 -23.82 4.85 -5.52
C HIS A 257 -25.35 4.83 -5.63
N THR A 258 -25.90 5.00 -6.83
CA THR A 258 -27.36 4.96 -7.06
C THR A 258 -27.94 3.60 -6.67
N LYS A 259 -27.26 2.50 -7.01
CA LYS A 259 -27.66 1.15 -6.62
C LYS A 259 -27.71 0.98 -5.09
N LEU A 260 -26.75 1.55 -4.36
CA LEU A 260 -26.62 1.36 -2.91
C LEU A 260 -27.39 2.39 -2.07
N PHE A 261 -27.68 3.58 -2.57
CA PHE A 261 -28.31 4.64 -1.78
C PHE A 261 -29.59 5.20 -2.40
N GLY A 262 -30.02 4.66 -3.54
CA GLY A 262 -31.29 5.00 -4.20
C GLY A 262 -31.26 6.25 -5.07
N GLU A 263 -30.25 7.12 -4.90
CA GLU A 263 -30.09 8.36 -5.66
C GLU A 263 -28.64 8.52 -6.16
N PRO A 264 -28.42 9.22 -7.30
CA PRO A 264 -27.07 9.57 -7.73
C PRO A 264 -26.41 10.56 -6.74
N PRO A 265 -25.08 10.49 -6.55
CA PRO A 265 -24.37 11.40 -5.68
C PRO A 265 -24.31 12.80 -6.30
N ARG A 266 -24.48 13.84 -5.48
CA ARG A 266 -24.31 15.24 -5.91
C ARG A 266 -22.86 15.71 -5.78
N GLY A 267 -22.14 15.17 -4.80
CA GLY A 267 -20.75 15.49 -4.54
C GLY A 267 -19.79 14.40 -4.98
N LEU A 268 -18.57 14.79 -5.35
CA LEU A 268 -17.45 13.89 -5.63
C LEU A 268 -16.21 14.35 -4.85
N TRP A 269 -15.57 13.43 -4.14
CA TRP A 269 -14.16 13.59 -3.75
C TRP A 269 -13.30 13.05 -4.91
N PRO A 270 -12.57 13.88 -5.65
CA PRO A 270 -11.54 13.37 -6.54
C PRO A 270 -10.49 12.67 -5.67
N SER A 271 -10.03 11.47 -6.07
CA SER A 271 -9.03 10.71 -5.32
C SER A 271 -7.84 11.58 -4.91
N GLU A 272 -7.51 11.59 -3.63
CA GLU A 272 -6.43 12.42 -3.07
C GLU A 272 -6.64 13.94 -3.28
N GLY A 273 -7.89 14.38 -3.38
CA GLY A 273 -8.23 15.75 -3.77
C GLY A 273 -7.69 16.14 -5.15
N SER A 274 -7.33 15.18 -6.00
CA SER A 274 -6.60 15.42 -7.25
C SER A 274 -7.48 16.03 -8.33
N VAL A 275 -7.13 17.25 -8.77
CA VAL A 275 -7.90 18.02 -9.75
C VAL A 275 -7.03 18.54 -10.87
N SER A 276 -7.67 18.88 -12.00
CA SER A 276 -7.09 19.68 -13.08
C SER A 276 -8.22 20.31 -13.89
N GLN A 277 -7.92 21.33 -14.69
CA GLN A 277 -8.91 21.97 -15.57
C GLN A 277 -9.57 20.98 -16.55
N ASP A 278 -8.82 19.99 -17.04
CA ASP A 278 -9.25 19.17 -18.17
C ASP A 278 -10.23 18.05 -17.78
N ILE A 279 -10.23 17.61 -16.51
CA ILE A 279 -11.12 16.54 -16.05
C ILE A 279 -12.55 17.02 -15.74
N LEU A 280 -12.75 18.34 -15.64
CA LEU A 280 -14.00 18.94 -15.18
C LEU A 280 -15.20 18.56 -16.06
N ALA A 281 -15.02 18.51 -17.39
CA ALA A 281 -16.10 18.16 -18.30
C ALA A 281 -16.62 16.73 -18.04
N SER A 282 -15.73 15.75 -17.83
CA SER A 282 -16.14 14.37 -17.56
C SER A 282 -16.80 14.18 -16.20
N ILE A 283 -16.47 15.02 -15.22
CA ILE A 283 -17.15 15.04 -13.91
C ILE A 283 -18.58 15.61 -14.06
N ILE A 284 -18.74 16.69 -14.83
CA ILE A 284 -20.05 17.31 -15.09
C ILE A 284 -20.96 16.37 -15.91
N ASP A 285 -20.40 15.71 -16.93
CA ASP A 285 -21.12 14.79 -17.83
C ASP A 285 -21.87 13.68 -17.08
N VAL A 286 -21.35 13.22 -15.94
CA VAL A 286 -21.97 12.17 -15.12
C VAL A 286 -22.94 12.69 -14.05
N GLY A 287 -23.21 14.00 -14.04
CA GLY A 287 -24.21 14.64 -13.18
C GLY A 287 -23.72 15.06 -11.80
N ILE A 288 -22.40 15.08 -11.55
CA ILE A 288 -21.85 15.63 -10.30
C ILE A 288 -22.03 17.15 -10.29
N GLU A 289 -22.48 17.69 -9.16
CA GLU A 289 -22.79 19.10 -8.97
C GLU A 289 -21.66 19.87 -8.26
N TRP A 290 -20.88 19.17 -7.43
CA TRP A 290 -19.78 19.78 -6.68
C TRP A 290 -18.61 18.83 -6.39
N ILE A 291 -17.41 19.40 -6.25
CA ILE A 291 -16.18 18.70 -5.83
C ILE A 291 -15.48 19.40 -4.66
N ALA A 292 -14.58 18.71 -3.97
CA ALA A 292 -13.69 19.28 -2.96
C ALA A 292 -12.21 19.02 -3.29
N THR A 293 -11.33 19.92 -2.84
CA THR A 293 -9.86 19.78 -2.90
C THR A 293 -9.19 20.64 -1.82
N ASP A 294 -7.87 20.80 -1.87
CA ASP A 294 -7.06 21.52 -0.88
C ASP A 294 -6.90 23.01 -1.14
N GLU A 295 -6.77 23.80 -0.08
CA GLU A 295 -6.60 25.25 -0.17
C GLU A 295 -5.36 25.70 -0.94
N GLU A 296 -4.29 24.91 -0.99
CA GLU A 296 -3.11 25.24 -1.78
C GLU A 296 -3.43 25.21 -3.28
N ILE A 297 -4.33 24.33 -3.72
CA ILE A 297 -4.86 24.35 -5.10
C ILE A 297 -5.63 25.64 -5.38
N LEU A 298 -6.39 26.17 -4.42
CA LEU A 298 -7.01 27.49 -4.55
C LEU A 298 -5.95 28.59 -4.65
N GLY A 299 -4.90 28.52 -3.84
CA GLY A 299 -3.78 29.45 -3.88
C GLY A 299 -3.17 29.50 -5.27
N HIS A 300 -2.74 28.36 -5.81
CA HIS A 300 -2.18 28.28 -7.16
C HIS A 300 -3.17 28.68 -8.26
N SER A 301 -4.44 28.30 -8.13
CA SER A 301 -5.51 28.68 -9.10
C SER A 301 -5.84 30.17 -9.08
N THR A 302 -5.36 30.91 -8.09
CA THR A 302 -5.55 32.36 -7.92
C THR A 302 -4.24 33.13 -7.97
N ASP A 303 -3.18 32.57 -8.56
CA ASP A 303 -1.84 33.18 -8.63
C ASP A 303 -1.30 33.58 -7.24
N ASN A 304 -1.55 32.73 -6.24
CA ASN A 304 -1.25 32.93 -4.81
C ASN A 304 -1.88 34.17 -4.19
N PHE A 305 -2.98 34.66 -4.76
CA PHE A 305 -3.74 35.77 -4.18
C PHE A 305 -4.40 35.38 -2.84
N VAL A 306 -4.80 34.12 -2.70
CA VAL A 306 -5.24 33.49 -1.45
C VAL A 306 -4.12 32.56 -0.98
N HIS A 307 -3.57 32.78 0.21
CA HIS A 307 -2.53 31.91 0.78
C HIS A 307 -2.47 32.06 2.30
N ARG A 308 -1.77 31.12 2.95
CA ARG A 308 -1.38 31.25 4.36
C ARG A 308 -0.04 31.96 4.49
N ASP A 309 0.06 32.86 5.48
CA ASP A 309 1.33 33.47 5.85
C ASP A 309 2.24 32.49 6.63
N ALA A 310 3.47 32.91 6.92
CA ALA A 310 4.43 32.09 7.68
C ALA A 310 3.99 31.77 9.13
N HIS A 311 2.92 32.39 9.62
CA HIS A 311 2.31 32.12 10.91
C HIS A 311 1.04 31.24 10.79
N GLY A 312 0.72 30.77 9.59
CA GLY A 312 -0.44 29.92 9.30
C GLY A 312 -1.76 30.67 9.13
N ASN A 313 -1.75 32.00 9.12
CA ASN A 313 -2.99 32.79 8.96
C ASN A 313 -3.33 32.96 7.47
N VAL A 314 -4.59 32.74 7.12
CA VAL A 314 -5.09 33.01 5.77
C VAL A 314 -5.13 34.52 5.53
N ASN A 315 -4.47 35.00 4.48
CA ASN A 315 -4.36 36.44 4.17
C ASN A 315 -5.71 37.08 3.75
N ARG A 316 -6.59 36.29 3.14
CA ARG A 316 -7.93 36.66 2.65
C ARG A 316 -8.94 35.59 3.02
N PRO A 317 -9.29 35.47 4.32
CA PRO A 317 -10.18 34.42 4.79
C PRO A 317 -11.54 34.46 4.07
N GLU A 318 -12.00 35.63 3.64
CA GLU A 318 -13.26 35.80 2.92
C GLU A 318 -13.30 35.11 1.55
N LEU A 319 -12.15 34.68 1.03
CA LEU A 319 -12.02 33.98 -0.24
C LEU A 319 -11.79 32.48 -0.08
N LEU A 320 -11.19 32.03 1.03
CA LEU A 320 -11.08 30.59 1.33
C LEU A 320 -12.39 30.03 1.86
N TYR A 321 -13.04 30.72 2.80
CA TYR A 321 -14.22 30.23 3.51
C TYR A 321 -15.54 30.52 2.79
N GLN A 322 -15.57 30.23 1.49
CA GLN A 322 -16.74 30.31 0.61
C GLN A 322 -16.60 29.33 -0.57
N PRO A 323 -17.71 28.88 -1.18
CA PRO A 323 -17.65 28.05 -2.38
C PRO A 323 -17.24 28.86 -3.61
N TRP A 324 -16.59 28.18 -4.55
CA TRP A 324 -16.17 28.72 -5.84
C TRP A 324 -16.85 28.02 -6.99
N LYS A 325 -16.84 28.69 -8.15
CA LYS A 325 -17.34 28.16 -9.42
C LYS A 325 -16.16 27.89 -10.36
N VAL A 326 -16.07 26.67 -10.86
CA VAL A 326 -15.19 26.32 -12.00
C VAL A 326 -16.07 26.03 -13.22
N SER A 327 -15.50 26.17 -14.42
CA SER A 327 -16.25 25.94 -15.66
C SER A 327 -15.41 25.22 -16.71
N SER A 328 -16.04 24.31 -17.44
CA SER A 328 -15.49 23.71 -18.66
C SER A 328 -16.57 23.72 -19.73
N GLU A 329 -16.20 24.05 -20.97
CA GLU A 329 -17.09 24.02 -22.15
C GLU A 329 -18.44 24.77 -22.00
N GLY A 330 -18.51 25.77 -21.11
CA GLY A 330 -19.72 26.56 -20.86
C GLY A 330 -20.60 26.03 -19.74
N GLU A 331 -20.35 24.81 -19.27
CA GLU A 331 -20.96 24.24 -18.06
C GLU A 331 -20.12 24.56 -16.82
N SER A 332 -20.71 24.37 -15.64
CA SER A 332 -20.07 24.78 -14.40
C SER A 332 -20.32 23.83 -13.25
N LEU A 333 -19.31 23.71 -12.41
CA LEU A 333 -19.26 22.86 -11.24
C LEU A 333 -18.92 23.73 -10.02
N SER A 334 -19.53 23.43 -8.87
CA SER A 334 -19.13 24.06 -7.61
C SER A 334 -17.89 23.38 -7.07
N ILE A 335 -16.96 24.13 -6.48
CA ILE A 335 -15.78 23.58 -5.83
C ILE A 335 -15.60 24.23 -4.45
N ILE A 336 -15.27 23.40 -3.46
CA ILE A 336 -14.92 23.83 -2.11
C ILE A 336 -13.46 23.45 -1.80
N PHE A 337 -12.83 24.21 -0.93
CA PHE A 337 -11.42 24.04 -0.58
C PHE A 337 -11.30 23.84 0.91
N ARG A 338 -10.74 22.71 1.35
CA ARG A 338 -10.61 22.36 2.75
C ARG A 338 -9.73 23.39 3.48
N ASP A 339 -10.02 23.64 4.75
CA ASP A 339 -9.03 24.23 5.63
C ASP A 339 -8.02 23.15 6.05
N HIS A 340 -6.79 23.23 5.52
CA HIS A 340 -5.74 22.24 5.77
C HIS A 340 -5.37 22.22 7.26
N GLY A 341 -5.16 23.40 7.85
CA GLY A 341 -4.73 23.51 9.25
C GLY A 341 -5.74 22.95 10.25
N LEU A 342 -7.03 23.20 10.07
CA LEU A 342 -8.09 22.64 10.93
C LEU A 342 -8.24 21.13 10.73
N SER A 343 -8.07 20.64 9.50
CA SER A 343 -8.10 19.21 9.19
C SER A 343 -6.93 18.48 9.89
N ASP A 344 -5.72 19.04 9.81
CA ASP A 344 -4.53 18.52 10.48
C ASP A 344 -4.61 18.56 12.01
N LEU A 345 -5.30 19.54 12.58
CA LEU A 345 -5.52 19.58 14.02
C LEU A 345 -6.26 18.32 14.49
N ILE A 346 -7.28 17.88 13.75
CA ILE A 346 -7.99 16.64 14.04
C ILE A 346 -7.09 15.43 13.77
N GLY A 347 -6.45 15.39 12.59
CA GLY A 347 -5.65 14.24 12.15
C GLY A 347 -4.42 13.96 13.01
N PHE A 348 -3.72 14.99 13.50
CA PHE A 348 -2.37 14.84 14.04
C PHE A 348 -2.16 15.44 15.43
N HIS A 349 -2.93 16.45 15.81
CA HIS A 349 -2.66 17.22 17.03
C HIS A 349 -3.60 16.89 18.19
N TYR A 350 -4.91 16.78 17.94
CA TYR A 350 -5.91 16.60 18.99
C TYR A 350 -5.84 15.24 19.69
N GLN A 351 -5.25 14.24 19.05
CA GLN A 351 -5.01 12.89 19.61
C GLN A 351 -4.23 12.89 20.95
N ARG A 352 -3.54 13.98 21.31
CA ARG A 352 -2.76 14.12 22.56
C ARG A 352 -3.41 15.05 23.60
N ASN A 353 -4.58 15.59 23.31
CA ASN A 353 -5.22 16.63 24.13
C ASN A 353 -6.44 16.09 24.89
N ASP A 354 -6.90 16.84 25.88
CA ASP A 354 -8.20 16.57 26.49
C ASP A 354 -9.31 16.70 25.42
N PRO A 355 -10.22 15.70 25.27
CA PRO A 355 -11.19 15.71 24.18
C PRO A 355 -12.18 16.88 24.23
N ASN A 356 -12.57 17.34 25.43
CA ASN A 356 -13.48 18.48 25.57
C ASN A 356 -12.80 19.79 25.17
N TRP A 357 -11.56 19.98 25.61
CA TRP A 357 -10.74 21.12 25.24
C TRP A 357 -10.48 21.15 23.74
N ALA A 358 -10.15 20.01 23.12
CA ALA A 358 -9.90 19.92 21.68
C ALA A 358 -11.14 20.34 20.87
N ALA A 359 -12.33 19.88 21.26
CA ALA A 359 -13.58 20.31 20.65
C ALA A 359 -13.86 21.81 20.85
N ASP A 360 -13.62 22.36 22.05
CA ASP A 360 -13.79 23.79 22.33
C ASP A 360 -12.82 24.65 21.51
N ASP A 361 -11.57 24.21 21.40
CA ASP A 361 -10.53 24.88 20.63
C ASP A 361 -10.84 24.92 19.14
N LEU A 362 -11.31 23.80 18.58
CA LEU A 362 -11.74 23.73 17.18
C LEU A 362 -12.91 24.68 16.92
N LEU A 363 -13.96 24.62 17.74
CA LEU A 363 -15.13 25.50 17.59
C LEU A 363 -14.79 26.97 17.82
N ALA A 364 -13.85 27.27 18.71
CA ALA A 364 -13.35 28.64 18.90
C ALA A 364 -12.64 29.16 17.65
N LYS A 365 -11.82 28.33 16.97
CA LYS A 365 -11.17 28.67 15.70
C LYS A 365 -12.18 28.89 14.58
N VAL A 366 -13.17 28.01 14.44
CA VAL A 366 -14.28 28.14 13.46
C VAL A 366 -15.05 29.46 13.67
N LYS A 367 -15.37 29.80 14.92
CA LYS A 367 -16.01 31.10 15.24
C LYS A 367 -15.09 32.30 14.98
N GLY A 368 -13.80 32.16 15.26
CA GLY A 368 -12.78 33.17 14.94
C GLY A 368 -12.71 33.48 13.45
N ILE A 369 -12.78 32.44 12.61
CA ILE A 369 -12.87 32.56 11.15
C ILE A 369 -14.11 33.36 10.74
N ALA A 370 -15.28 33.03 11.30
CA ALA A 370 -16.51 33.76 10.99
C ALA A 370 -16.42 35.25 11.33
N HIS A 371 -15.79 35.58 12.46
CA HIS A 371 -15.55 36.97 12.84
C HIS A 371 -14.59 37.69 11.87
N ALA A 372 -13.57 37.00 11.37
CA ALA A 372 -12.64 37.55 10.39
C ALA A 372 -13.31 37.83 9.04
N VAL A 373 -14.23 36.95 8.61
CA VAL A 373 -14.93 37.05 7.32
C VAL A 373 -16.12 38.02 7.35
N GLU A 374 -16.79 38.21 8.50
CA GLU A 374 -18.04 38.98 8.63
C GLU A 374 -17.95 40.39 8.04
N LYS A 375 -16.81 41.08 8.20
CA LYS A 375 -16.62 42.45 7.69
C LYS A 375 -16.56 42.52 6.16
N HIS A 376 -16.16 41.43 5.51
CA HIS A 376 -15.98 41.36 4.06
C HIS A 376 -17.25 40.89 3.35
N ASN A 377 -18.00 39.96 3.97
CA ASN A 377 -19.22 39.36 3.40
C ASN A 377 -20.36 39.33 4.43
N PRO A 378 -20.95 40.47 4.83
CA PRO A 378 -21.97 40.52 5.90
C PRO A 378 -23.28 39.77 5.55
N ASP A 379 -23.55 39.62 4.25
CA ASP A 379 -24.78 39.01 3.75
C ASP A 379 -24.69 37.48 3.59
N GLN A 380 -23.51 36.88 3.75
CA GLN A 380 -23.30 35.43 3.63
C GLN A 380 -22.68 34.86 4.92
N PRO A 381 -23.15 33.69 5.40
CA PRO A 381 -22.44 32.99 6.47
C PRO A 381 -21.05 32.54 5.97
N ALA A 382 -20.04 32.58 6.84
CA ALA A 382 -18.76 31.96 6.54
C ALA A 382 -18.92 30.44 6.42
N PHE A 383 -18.31 29.84 5.40
CA PHE A 383 -18.35 28.40 5.13
C PHE A 383 -17.00 27.79 5.45
N VAL A 384 -16.93 26.96 6.49
CA VAL A 384 -15.67 26.35 6.97
C VAL A 384 -15.69 24.85 6.66
N PRO A 385 -15.11 24.44 5.51
CA PRO A 385 -14.94 23.04 5.16
C PRO A 385 -13.72 22.43 5.88
N ILE A 386 -13.94 21.32 6.56
CA ILE A 386 -12.88 20.49 7.16
C ILE A 386 -13.00 19.13 6.50
N VAL A 387 -11.96 18.73 5.76
CA VAL A 387 -11.98 17.54 4.88
C VAL A 387 -10.74 16.68 5.16
N LEU A 388 -10.96 15.44 5.57
CA LEU A 388 -9.91 14.51 5.97
C LEU A 388 -10.40 13.06 5.92
N ASP A 389 -9.44 12.14 5.97
CA ASP A 389 -9.73 10.71 6.06
C ASP A 389 -10.47 10.37 7.35
N GLY A 390 -11.40 9.43 7.24
CA GLY A 390 -12.29 9.00 8.31
C GLY A 390 -11.72 7.86 9.16
N GLU A 391 -10.64 7.20 8.76
CA GLU A 391 -10.16 5.99 9.45
C GLU A 391 -8.79 6.17 10.12
N ASN A 392 -7.97 7.11 9.63
CA ASN A 392 -6.54 7.10 9.90
C ASN A 392 -6.13 7.56 11.31
N CYS A 393 -6.82 8.53 11.91
CA CYS A 393 -6.33 9.17 13.14
C CYS A 393 -6.83 8.52 14.43
N TRP A 394 -7.95 7.79 14.40
CA TRP A 394 -8.67 7.37 15.61
C TRP A 394 -7.89 6.37 16.46
N GLU A 395 -7.03 5.56 15.86
CA GLU A 395 -6.15 4.64 16.60
C GLU A 395 -5.18 5.36 17.52
N TYR A 396 -4.87 6.64 17.29
CA TYR A 396 -3.95 7.38 18.15
C TYR A 396 -4.67 8.10 19.29
N PHE A 397 -6.00 8.20 19.25
CA PHE A 397 -6.79 8.70 20.37
C PHE A 397 -6.92 7.60 21.44
N PRO A 398 -6.69 7.91 22.74
CA PRO A 398 -6.74 6.90 23.80
C PRO A 398 -8.06 6.14 23.93
N ASP A 399 -9.17 6.73 23.48
CA ASP A 399 -10.53 6.17 23.51
C ASP A 399 -11.12 5.96 22.10
N GLY A 400 -10.28 5.91 21.07
CA GLY A 400 -10.74 5.78 19.68
C GLY A 400 -11.44 7.03 19.13
N GLY A 401 -11.31 8.18 19.78
CA GLY A 401 -11.92 9.45 19.33
C GLY A 401 -13.31 9.72 19.92
N VAL A 402 -13.85 8.80 20.73
CA VAL A 402 -15.22 8.86 21.29
C VAL A 402 -15.48 10.16 22.03
N GLY A 403 -14.60 10.53 22.97
CA GLY A 403 -14.74 11.75 23.76
C GLY A 403 -14.70 13.00 22.88
N PHE A 404 -13.86 13.01 21.84
CA PHE A 404 -13.68 14.17 20.97
C PHE A 404 -14.90 14.36 20.06
N LEU A 405 -15.32 13.30 19.35
CA LEU A 405 -16.44 13.35 18.41
C LEU A 405 -17.77 13.68 19.12
N ARG A 406 -18.06 13.04 20.26
CA ARG A 406 -19.26 13.37 21.07
C ARG A 406 -19.26 14.82 21.51
N SER A 407 -18.13 15.33 21.98
CA SER A 407 -18.03 16.72 22.42
C SER A 407 -18.15 17.68 21.25
N LEU A 408 -17.49 17.41 20.12
CA LEU A 408 -17.56 18.23 18.93
C LEU A 408 -19.00 18.31 18.40
N TYR A 409 -19.68 17.18 18.20
CA TYR A 409 -21.01 17.15 17.59
C TYR A 409 -22.06 17.79 18.50
N ARG A 410 -22.09 17.44 19.79
CA ARG A 410 -23.05 18.01 20.76
C ARG A 410 -22.82 19.52 20.95
N LYS A 411 -21.57 19.96 21.07
CA LYS A 411 -21.28 21.40 21.21
C LYS A 411 -21.62 22.17 19.93
N SER A 412 -21.38 21.59 18.75
CA SER A 412 -21.71 22.22 17.46
C SER A 412 -23.20 22.52 17.31
N VAL A 413 -24.09 21.61 17.73
CA VAL A 413 -25.55 21.81 17.58
C VAL A 413 -26.17 22.66 18.69
N THR A 414 -25.49 22.80 19.83
CA THR A 414 -25.98 23.61 20.96
C THR A 414 -25.46 25.06 20.94
N ASP A 415 -24.35 25.33 20.26
CA ASP A 415 -23.81 26.68 20.10
C ASP A 415 -24.58 27.45 19.02
N PRO A 416 -25.34 28.52 19.35
CA PRO A 416 -26.14 29.26 18.36
C PRO A 416 -25.28 30.03 17.34
N GLN A 417 -23.97 30.11 17.51
CA GLN A 417 -23.05 30.71 16.54
C GLN A 417 -22.52 29.71 15.52
N VAL A 418 -22.80 28.41 15.67
CA VAL A 418 -22.35 27.35 14.78
C VAL A 418 -23.56 26.66 14.17
N ASN A 419 -23.45 26.34 12.88
CA ASN A 419 -24.45 25.59 12.14
C ASN A 419 -23.72 24.49 11.36
N SER A 420 -23.81 23.24 11.80
CA SER A 420 -23.30 22.10 11.04
C SER A 420 -24.15 21.90 9.79
N VAL A 421 -23.53 21.69 8.63
CA VAL A 421 -24.23 21.58 7.34
C VAL A 421 -23.72 20.44 6.49
N ARG A 422 -24.62 19.89 5.66
CA ARG A 422 -24.24 19.14 4.46
C ARG A 422 -23.75 20.11 3.39
N VAL A 423 -22.77 19.73 2.61
CA VAL A 423 -22.18 20.61 1.59
C VAL A 423 -23.24 21.01 0.55
N SER A 424 -24.00 20.06 0.00
CA SER A 424 -25.06 20.36 -0.97
C SER A 424 -26.17 21.26 -0.41
N GLU A 425 -26.54 21.08 0.87
CA GLU A 425 -27.54 21.92 1.52
C GLU A 425 -27.06 23.38 1.60
N PHE A 426 -25.78 23.56 1.94
CA PHE A 426 -25.16 24.88 1.96
C PHE A 426 -25.12 25.49 0.56
N LEU A 427 -24.63 24.76 -0.44
CA LEU A 427 -24.49 25.22 -1.83
C LEU A 427 -25.83 25.61 -2.46
N ALA A 428 -26.91 24.88 -2.15
CA ALA A 428 -28.25 25.19 -2.64
C ALA A 428 -28.77 26.54 -2.09
N LYS A 429 -28.46 26.88 -0.84
CA LYS A 429 -28.84 28.15 -0.19
C LYS A 429 -27.89 29.29 -0.52
N HIS A 430 -26.61 28.97 -0.74
CA HIS A 430 -25.50 29.90 -0.90
C HIS A 430 -24.64 29.50 -2.11
N PRO A 431 -25.16 29.67 -3.35
CA PRO A 431 -24.43 29.27 -4.55
C PRO A 431 -23.16 30.12 -4.73
N PRO A 432 -22.09 29.56 -5.34
CA PRO A 432 -20.81 30.23 -5.48
C PRO A 432 -20.93 31.53 -6.27
N GLN A 433 -20.36 32.61 -5.71
CA GLN A 433 -20.37 33.95 -6.31
C GLN A 433 -19.05 34.28 -7.03
N LYS A 434 -17.97 33.59 -6.70
CA LYS A 434 -16.65 33.78 -7.29
C LYS A 434 -16.34 32.65 -8.26
N LYS A 435 -15.57 32.99 -9.30
CA LYS A 435 -15.15 32.06 -10.34
C LYS A 435 -13.64 31.89 -10.33
N ILE A 436 -13.18 30.65 -10.48
CA ILE A 436 -11.80 30.32 -10.83
C ILE A 436 -11.72 30.27 -12.37
N ASN A 437 -10.76 31.00 -12.94
CA ASN A 437 -10.61 31.08 -14.40
C ASN A 437 -9.98 29.81 -14.98
N ARG A 438 -8.95 29.30 -14.30
CA ARG A 438 -8.26 28.05 -14.63
C ARG A 438 -7.98 27.34 -13.32
N LEU A 439 -8.46 26.11 -13.19
CA LEU A 439 -8.15 25.27 -12.04
C LEU A 439 -6.74 24.70 -12.21
N PHE A 440 -5.89 24.93 -11.22
CA PHE A 440 -4.54 24.39 -11.15
C PHE A 440 -4.57 22.87 -11.04
N ALA A 441 -3.61 22.19 -11.68
CA ALA A 441 -3.48 20.75 -11.60
C ALA A 441 -2.59 20.35 -10.41
N GLY A 442 -3.17 19.63 -9.45
CA GLY A 442 -2.47 19.13 -8.27
C GLY A 442 -3.39 18.30 -7.37
N SER A 443 -2.83 17.80 -6.27
CA SER A 443 -3.54 17.03 -5.25
C SER A 443 -3.61 17.77 -3.92
N TRP A 444 -4.24 17.15 -2.92
CA TRP A 444 -4.25 17.68 -1.56
C TRP A 444 -2.93 17.54 -0.79
N ILE A 445 -1.96 16.80 -1.35
CA ILE A 445 -0.64 16.60 -0.76
C ILE A 445 0.35 17.41 -1.58
N ASN A 446 1.04 18.34 -0.92
CA ASN A 446 2.07 19.20 -1.52
C ASN A 446 1.62 19.91 -2.80
N HIS A 447 0.30 20.13 -2.99
CA HIS A 447 -0.31 20.73 -4.18
C HIS A 447 0.19 20.16 -5.53
N ASP A 448 0.69 18.92 -5.55
CA ASP A 448 1.31 18.33 -6.74
C ASP A 448 0.89 16.86 -6.94
N PHE A 449 1.59 16.14 -7.82
CA PHE A 449 1.36 14.71 -8.05
C PHE A 449 2.61 13.87 -7.78
N TYR A 450 3.57 14.37 -6.98
CA TYR A 450 4.86 13.73 -6.79
C TYR A 450 4.72 12.27 -6.32
N ILE A 451 3.82 12.03 -5.36
CA ILE A 451 3.56 10.70 -4.79
C ILE A 451 3.11 9.66 -5.83
N TRP A 452 2.53 10.05 -6.96
CA TRP A 452 1.94 9.09 -7.92
C TRP A 452 2.64 9.05 -9.29
N ILE A 453 3.69 9.84 -9.50
CA ILE A 453 4.44 9.87 -10.77
C ILE A 453 5.91 10.34 -10.63
N GLY A 454 6.32 10.75 -9.43
CA GLY A 454 7.59 11.39 -9.14
C GLY A 454 8.76 10.41 -9.09
N HIS A 455 8.55 9.20 -8.57
CA HIS A 455 9.57 8.16 -8.44
C HIS A 455 9.77 7.36 -9.73
N GLN A 456 10.89 6.63 -9.81
CA GLN A 456 11.14 5.78 -10.98
C GLN A 456 10.17 4.60 -11.00
N GLU A 457 9.95 4.02 -9.83
CA GLU A 457 8.97 2.99 -9.53
C GLU A 457 7.57 3.39 -10.02
N ASP A 458 7.11 4.61 -9.72
CA ASP A 458 5.80 5.10 -10.19
C ASP A 458 5.70 5.07 -11.73
N ARG A 459 6.76 5.52 -12.39
CA ARG A 459 6.82 5.59 -13.86
C ARG A 459 6.84 4.20 -14.47
N ASP A 460 7.59 3.28 -13.88
CA ASP A 460 7.67 1.89 -14.31
C ASP A 460 6.29 1.21 -14.15
N ALA A 461 5.60 1.44 -13.04
CA ALA A 461 4.21 1.00 -12.84
C ALA A 461 3.25 1.57 -13.90
N TRP A 462 3.32 2.88 -14.21
CA TRP A 462 2.52 3.48 -15.27
C TRP A 462 2.79 2.88 -16.65
N ASP A 463 4.03 2.49 -16.93
CA ASP A 463 4.41 1.84 -18.17
C ASP A 463 3.85 0.40 -18.24
N LEU A 464 3.83 -0.33 -17.12
CA LEU A 464 3.17 -1.64 -17.02
C LEU A 464 1.64 -1.55 -17.24
N VAL A 465 0.98 -0.53 -16.66
CA VAL A 465 -0.44 -0.24 -16.93
C VAL A 465 -0.65 0.03 -18.42
N HIS A 466 0.23 0.82 -19.05
CA HIS A 466 0.14 1.11 -20.48
C HIS A 466 0.22 -0.15 -21.36
N ILE A 467 1.19 -1.01 -21.08
CA ILE A 467 1.40 -2.26 -21.81
C ILE A 467 0.15 -3.13 -21.72
N THR A 468 -0.38 -3.31 -20.50
CA THR A 468 -1.59 -4.10 -20.22
C THR A 468 -2.82 -3.53 -20.89
N ARG A 469 -3.07 -2.21 -20.76
CA ARG A 469 -4.18 -1.51 -21.40
C ARG A 469 -4.11 -1.64 -22.93
N SER A 470 -2.92 -1.47 -23.51
CA SER A 470 -2.70 -1.59 -24.96
C SER A 470 -3.02 -2.99 -25.48
N PHE A 471 -2.67 -4.03 -24.72
CA PHE A 471 -3.07 -5.40 -25.00
C PHE A 471 -4.60 -5.56 -24.93
N LEU A 472 -5.23 -5.13 -23.82
CA LEU A 472 -6.67 -5.27 -23.60
C LEU A 472 -7.50 -4.55 -24.68
N LYS A 473 -7.12 -3.34 -25.08
CA LYS A 473 -7.80 -2.62 -26.18
C LYS A 473 -7.69 -3.34 -27.53
N LYS A 474 -6.57 -4.02 -27.80
CA LYS A 474 -6.42 -4.83 -29.03
C LYS A 474 -7.26 -6.11 -28.93
N ALA A 475 -7.27 -6.74 -27.76
CA ALA A 475 -8.08 -7.92 -27.48
C ALA A 475 -9.58 -7.65 -27.67
N GLU A 476 -10.09 -6.58 -27.07
CA GLU A 476 -11.50 -6.13 -27.21
C GLU A 476 -11.86 -5.88 -28.68
N LYS A 477 -11.03 -5.12 -29.42
CA LYS A 477 -11.27 -4.83 -30.85
C LYS A 477 -11.21 -6.06 -31.75
N SER A 478 -10.50 -7.12 -31.36
CA SER A 478 -10.40 -8.33 -32.16
C SER A 478 -11.71 -9.11 -32.24
N GLY A 479 -12.61 -8.92 -31.27
CA GLY A 479 -13.86 -9.70 -31.16
C GLY A 479 -13.66 -11.19 -30.89
N ARG A 480 -12.43 -11.63 -30.54
CA ARG A 480 -12.10 -13.04 -30.32
C ARG A 480 -12.58 -13.58 -28.97
N PHE A 481 -12.66 -12.72 -27.96
CA PHE A 481 -12.91 -13.12 -26.59
C PHE A 481 -14.38 -12.91 -26.20
N ALA A 482 -14.84 -13.68 -25.21
CA ALA A 482 -16.18 -13.51 -24.66
C ALA A 482 -16.34 -12.11 -24.05
N PRO A 483 -17.50 -11.42 -24.25
CA PRO A 483 -17.74 -10.10 -23.67
C PRO A 483 -17.55 -10.07 -22.15
N GLU A 484 -17.93 -11.13 -21.45
CA GLU A 484 -17.80 -11.26 -20.00
C GLU A 484 -16.32 -11.29 -19.58
N ALA A 485 -15.48 -12.04 -20.30
CA ALA A 485 -14.04 -12.09 -20.01
C ALA A 485 -13.35 -10.73 -20.25
N ILE A 486 -13.79 -9.98 -21.27
CA ILE A 486 -13.32 -8.61 -21.52
C ILE A 486 -13.76 -7.67 -20.40
N GLN A 487 -14.99 -7.83 -19.89
CA GLN A 487 -15.49 -7.02 -18.79
C GLN A 487 -14.70 -7.25 -17.49
N GLU A 488 -14.43 -8.50 -17.13
CA GLU A 488 -13.60 -8.83 -15.97
C GLU A 488 -12.15 -8.37 -16.16
N ALA A 489 -11.59 -8.51 -17.36
CA ALA A 489 -10.24 -7.99 -17.66
C ALA A 489 -10.17 -6.45 -17.56
N TRP A 490 -11.23 -5.73 -17.96
CA TRP A 490 -11.31 -4.28 -17.72
C TRP A 490 -11.44 -3.95 -16.23
N LYS A 491 -12.10 -4.79 -15.43
CA LYS A 491 -12.17 -4.60 -13.97
C LYS A 491 -10.77 -4.67 -13.35
N GLU A 492 -10.00 -5.71 -13.68
CA GLU A 492 -8.61 -5.87 -13.20
C GLU A 492 -7.71 -4.70 -13.59
N LEU A 493 -7.81 -4.21 -14.84
CA LEU A 493 -7.07 -3.02 -15.24
C LEU A 493 -7.48 -1.78 -14.44
N MET A 494 -8.79 -1.56 -14.26
CA MET A 494 -9.29 -0.42 -13.49
C MET A 494 -8.86 -0.47 -12.02
N ILE A 495 -8.74 -1.67 -11.44
CA ILE A 495 -8.16 -1.85 -10.10
C ILE A 495 -6.70 -1.38 -10.10
N ALA A 496 -5.88 -1.82 -11.05
CA ALA A 496 -4.47 -1.43 -11.18
C ALA A 496 -4.25 0.07 -11.49
N GLU A 497 -5.29 0.79 -11.93
CA GLU A 497 -5.24 2.25 -12.10
C GLU A 497 -5.41 3.04 -10.79
N GLY A 498 -5.77 2.37 -9.69
CA GLY A 498 -5.98 2.99 -8.38
C GLY A 498 -4.72 3.67 -7.84
N SER A 499 -4.89 4.77 -7.10
CA SER A 499 -3.77 5.55 -6.57
C SER A 499 -2.98 4.83 -5.49
N ASP A 500 -3.61 3.89 -4.79
CA ASP A 500 -3.04 3.17 -3.64
C ASP A 500 -1.75 2.41 -3.98
N TRP A 501 -1.61 1.90 -5.21
CA TRP A 501 -0.42 1.16 -5.61
C TRP A 501 0.83 2.04 -5.64
N TYR A 502 0.67 3.29 -6.10
CA TYR A 502 1.77 4.24 -6.25
C TYR A 502 2.15 4.88 -4.92
N TRP A 503 1.24 4.92 -3.95
CA TRP A 503 1.50 5.46 -2.61
C TRP A 503 2.68 4.78 -1.90
N TRP A 504 2.90 3.49 -2.17
CA TRP A 504 3.92 2.66 -1.53
C TRP A 504 5.21 2.55 -2.33
N TYR A 505 5.29 3.21 -3.48
CA TYR A 505 6.49 3.24 -4.31
C TYR A 505 7.40 4.42 -3.92
N GLY A 506 8.71 4.22 -4.07
CA GLY A 506 9.72 5.20 -3.66
C GLY A 506 10.04 5.18 -2.16
N ASP A 507 10.59 6.28 -1.65
CA ASP A 507 11.09 6.42 -0.28
C ASP A 507 10.19 7.27 0.64
N ASP A 508 9.02 7.69 0.16
CA ASP A 508 8.13 8.60 0.88
C ASP A 508 7.31 7.90 1.99
N HIS A 509 6.82 6.68 1.73
CA HIS A 509 5.93 5.95 2.62
C HIS A 509 6.29 4.47 2.70
N HIS A 510 5.94 3.84 3.82
CA HIS A 510 6.19 2.42 4.06
C HIS A 510 5.04 1.82 4.87
N SER A 511 4.38 0.80 4.32
CA SER A 511 3.25 0.10 4.97
C SER A 511 3.72 -0.97 5.96
N GLY A 512 4.97 -1.43 5.84
CA GLY A 512 5.42 -2.67 6.48
C GLY A 512 5.15 -3.92 5.62
N GLN A 513 4.43 -3.77 4.51
CA GLN A 513 4.01 -4.82 3.59
C GLN A 513 4.13 -4.37 2.12
N ASP A 514 5.11 -3.51 1.80
CA ASP A 514 5.21 -2.87 0.47
C ASP A 514 5.37 -3.91 -0.65
N ASP A 515 6.10 -5.01 -0.39
CA ASP A 515 6.22 -6.15 -1.31
C ASP A 515 4.87 -6.79 -1.64
N LEU A 516 3.93 -6.80 -0.69
CA LEU A 516 2.58 -7.34 -0.87
C LEU A 516 1.75 -6.43 -1.78
N PHE A 517 1.87 -5.11 -1.61
CA PHE A 517 1.20 -4.13 -2.48
C PHE A 517 1.75 -4.20 -3.91
N ASP A 518 3.07 -4.28 -4.08
CA ASP A 518 3.70 -4.44 -5.39
C ASP A 518 3.26 -5.74 -6.09
N GLU A 519 3.27 -6.86 -5.37
CA GLU A 519 2.82 -8.14 -5.92
C GLU A 519 1.34 -8.12 -6.28
N LEU A 520 0.47 -7.52 -5.47
CA LEU A 520 -0.96 -7.43 -5.75
C LEU A 520 -1.22 -6.52 -6.97
N PHE A 521 -0.56 -5.37 -7.09
CA PHE A 521 -0.62 -4.51 -8.27
C PHE A 521 -0.24 -5.29 -9.54
N ARG A 522 0.94 -5.94 -9.54
CA ARG A 522 1.40 -6.72 -10.69
C ARG A 522 0.47 -7.89 -10.98
N ARG A 523 -0.14 -8.49 -9.96
CA ARG A 523 -1.09 -9.58 -10.13
C ARG A 523 -2.36 -9.15 -10.86
N HIS A 524 -2.93 -7.99 -10.53
CA HIS A 524 -4.06 -7.43 -11.29
C HIS A 524 -3.71 -7.25 -12.77
N LEU A 525 -2.51 -6.76 -13.08
CA LEU A 525 -2.05 -6.65 -14.47
C LEU A 525 -1.93 -8.02 -15.16
N ARG A 526 -1.41 -9.05 -14.47
CA ARG A 526 -1.32 -10.41 -15.00
C ARG A 526 -2.70 -11.05 -15.18
N ASN A 527 -3.64 -10.79 -14.27
CA ASN A 527 -5.01 -11.31 -14.32
C ASN A 527 -5.74 -10.88 -15.61
N VAL A 528 -5.45 -9.68 -16.15
CA VAL A 528 -5.95 -9.26 -17.47
C VAL A 528 -5.60 -10.25 -18.58
N TYR A 529 -4.39 -10.82 -18.57
CA TYR A 529 -3.96 -11.81 -19.56
C TYR A 529 -4.56 -13.18 -19.26
N THR A 530 -4.53 -13.60 -17.98
CA THR A 530 -5.07 -14.89 -17.51
C THR A 530 -6.55 -15.04 -17.86
N LEU A 531 -7.36 -14.00 -17.61
CA LEU A 531 -8.80 -13.99 -17.92
C LEU A 531 -9.09 -14.14 -19.42
N LEU A 532 -8.15 -13.71 -20.26
CA LEU A 532 -8.22 -13.85 -21.71
C LEU A 532 -7.51 -15.12 -22.22
N GLY A 533 -6.99 -15.97 -21.34
CA GLY A 533 -6.28 -17.20 -21.70
C GLY A 533 -4.96 -16.96 -22.43
N GLU A 534 -4.34 -15.80 -22.22
CA GLU A 534 -3.04 -15.42 -22.77
C GLU A 534 -1.97 -15.40 -21.68
N MET A 535 -0.71 -15.57 -22.07
CA MET A 535 0.42 -15.50 -21.13
C MET A 535 0.83 -14.04 -20.89
N PRO A 536 0.96 -13.60 -19.63
CA PRO A 536 1.45 -12.25 -19.35
C PRO A 536 2.94 -12.09 -19.72
N PRO A 537 3.37 -10.89 -20.16
CA PRO A 537 4.78 -10.58 -20.39
C PRO A 537 5.67 -10.81 -19.16
N SER A 538 6.93 -11.23 -19.37
CA SER A 538 7.87 -11.54 -18.28
C SER A 538 8.13 -10.37 -17.34
N VAL A 539 8.12 -9.14 -17.85
CA VAL A 539 8.32 -7.91 -17.07
C VAL A 539 7.29 -7.73 -15.93
N MET A 540 6.11 -8.38 -16.00
CA MET A 540 5.10 -8.32 -14.93
C MET A 540 5.38 -9.28 -13.76
N PHE A 541 6.41 -10.11 -13.87
CA PHE A 541 6.90 -10.96 -12.80
C PHE A 541 8.11 -10.35 -12.07
N GLU A 542 8.62 -9.23 -12.57
CA GLU A 542 9.70 -8.46 -11.93
C GLU A 542 9.05 -7.43 -10.98
N PRO A 543 9.48 -7.33 -9.71
CA PRO A 543 9.01 -6.30 -8.80
C PRO A 543 9.21 -4.90 -9.36
N VAL A 544 8.24 -4.00 -9.14
CA VAL A 544 8.40 -2.59 -9.51
C VAL A 544 9.22 -1.85 -8.46
N THR A 545 9.11 -2.23 -7.19
CA THR A 545 9.89 -1.67 -6.10
C THR A 545 11.38 -1.92 -6.31
N HIS A 546 12.14 -0.85 -6.55
CA HIS A 546 13.60 -0.87 -6.48
C HIS A 546 14.03 -0.57 -5.05
N ALA A 547 13.51 -1.33 -4.07
CA ALA A 547 13.93 -1.15 -2.68
C ALA A 547 15.47 -1.15 -2.64
N GLU A 548 16.08 -0.17 -1.96
CA GLU A 548 17.51 -0.21 -1.66
C GLU A 548 17.79 -1.59 -1.09
N ARG A 549 18.38 -2.44 -1.94
CA ARG A 549 18.60 -3.85 -1.63
C ARG A 549 19.37 -3.84 -0.33
N LYS A 550 18.78 -4.30 0.78
CA LYS A 550 19.56 -4.81 1.91
C LYS A 550 20.58 -5.72 1.25
N HIS A 551 21.85 -5.33 1.29
CA HIS A 551 22.89 -6.10 0.62
C HIS A 551 22.89 -7.49 1.26
N LEU A 552 22.29 -8.47 0.57
CA LEU A 552 22.16 -9.86 0.99
C LEU A 552 23.52 -10.54 1.13
N HIS A 553 24.52 -9.91 0.52
CA HIS A 553 25.90 -10.32 0.43
C HIS A 553 26.85 -9.12 0.59
N THR A 554 28.03 -9.38 1.10
CA THR A 554 29.12 -8.39 1.13
C THR A 554 29.87 -8.37 -0.21
N GLN A 555 30.47 -7.22 -0.54
CA GLN A 555 31.33 -7.09 -1.73
C GLN A 555 32.78 -7.54 -1.45
N PRO A 556 33.50 -8.10 -2.44
CA PRO A 556 34.93 -8.34 -2.33
C PRO A 556 35.69 -7.06 -1.98
N LYS A 557 36.75 -7.18 -1.18
CA LYS A 557 37.54 -6.03 -0.68
C LYS A 557 38.95 -5.95 -1.26
N ALA A 558 39.44 -7.02 -1.87
CA ALA A 558 40.74 -7.09 -2.54
C ALA A 558 40.74 -8.23 -3.58
N LEU A 559 41.78 -8.28 -4.41
CA LEU A 559 41.99 -9.43 -5.29
C LEU A 559 42.32 -10.67 -4.45
N LEU A 560 41.71 -11.79 -4.80
CA LEU A 560 41.92 -13.07 -4.14
C LEU A 560 43.16 -13.77 -4.69
N ASN A 561 43.83 -14.54 -3.85
CA ASN A 561 44.94 -15.40 -4.27
C ASN A 561 44.61 -16.84 -3.87
N VAL A 562 43.67 -17.43 -4.59
CA VAL A 562 43.11 -18.75 -4.29
C VAL A 562 43.77 -19.82 -5.13
N LYS A 563 44.18 -20.89 -4.46
CA LYS A 563 44.53 -22.15 -5.11
C LYS A 563 43.35 -23.11 -5.00
N VAL A 564 42.67 -23.34 -6.12
CA VAL A 564 41.53 -24.28 -6.21
C VAL A 564 42.00 -25.71 -5.90
N ASP A 565 41.80 -26.14 -4.66
CA ASP A 565 42.17 -27.48 -4.18
C ASP A 565 41.13 -28.13 -3.23
N GLY A 566 40.01 -27.43 -2.98
CA GLY A 566 38.86 -27.93 -2.22
C GLY A 566 39.10 -27.96 -0.71
N ARG A 567 40.07 -27.21 -0.19
CA ARG A 567 40.42 -27.14 1.24
C ARG A 567 40.06 -25.77 1.82
N ILE A 568 39.78 -25.74 3.12
CA ILE A 568 39.53 -24.46 3.81
C ILE A 568 40.86 -23.78 4.13
N SER A 569 41.11 -22.65 3.48
CA SER A 569 42.18 -21.71 3.82
C SER A 569 41.58 -20.35 4.16
N PHE A 570 41.75 -19.91 5.40
CA PHE A 570 41.19 -18.63 5.86
C PHE A 570 41.76 -17.44 5.08
N PHE A 571 43.08 -17.43 4.81
CA PHE A 571 43.75 -16.29 4.19
C PHE A 571 43.42 -16.11 2.70
N GLU A 572 43.04 -17.19 1.99
CA GLU A 572 42.75 -17.12 0.56
C GLU A 572 41.41 -16.43 0.26
N TRP A 573 40.46 -16.51 1.19
CA TRP A 573 39.09 -16.01 1.05
C TRP A 573 38.76 -14.83 1.97
N LEU A 574 39.73 -14.32 2.76
CA LEU A 574 39.53 -13.27 3.77
C LEU A 574 38.87 -12.00 3.22
N ASN A 575 39.17 -11.64 1.96
CA ASN A 575 38.67 -10.43 1.30
C ASN A 575 37.60 -10.73 0.24
N ALA A 576 37.03 -11.94 0.24
CA ALA A 576 35.97 -12.30 -0.68
C ALA A 576 34.65 -11.60 -0.31
N GLY A 577 33.79 -11.41 -1.31
CA GLY A 577 32.39 -11.19 -1.07
C GLY A 577 31.80 -12.46 -0.47
N HIS A 578 30.84 -12.30 0.44
CA HIS A 578 30.24 -13.40 1.19
C HIS A 578 28.74 -13.24 1.25
N TYR A 579 28.05 -14.34 0.98
CA TYR A 579 26.61 -14.50 1.07
C TYR A 579 26.32 -15.73 1.94
N GLU A 580 25.41 -15.59 2.90
CA GLU A 580 24.95 -16.67 3.77
C GLU A 580 23.59 -17.18 3.27
N ALA A 581 23.47 -18.47 2.99
CA ALA A 581 22.24 -19.05 2.43
C ALA A 581 21.07 -18.87 3.42
N GLY A 582 20.02 -18.19 2.96
CA GLY A 582 18.87 -17.81 3.77
C GLY A 582 18.90 -16.39 4.34
N SER A 583 19.96 -15.60 4.11
CA SER A 583 20.04 -14.18 4.51
C SER A 583 19.06 -13.25 3.75
N GLU A 584 18.58 -13.72 2.60
CA GLU A 584 17.56 -13.11 1.74
C GLU A 584 16.15 -13.10 2.31
N ARG A 585 15.92 -13.84 3.38
CA ARG A 585 14.58 -14.10 3.89
C ARG A 585 14.22 -13.04 4.92
N GLY A 586 13.28 -12.17 4.55
CA GLY A 586 12.40 -11.54 5.54
C GLY A 586 11.71 -12.62 6.39
N THR A 587 11.11 -12.23 7.51
CA THR A 587 10.65 -13.09 8.62
C THR A 587 9.69 -14.24 8.31
N MET A 588 9.40 -14.61 7.05
CA MET A 588 8.44 -15.64 6.70
C MET A 588 8.78 -16.38 5.39
N THR A 589 9.61 -17.42 5.42
CA THR A 589 9.56 -18.50 4.40
C THR A 589 10.20 -19.79 4.94
N MET A 590 9.48 -20.91 4.84
CA MET A 590 9.90 -22.22 5.34
C MET A 590 11.33 -22.61 4.90
N VAL A 591 12.09 -23.18 5.83
CA VAL A 591 13.45 -23.71 5.61
C VAL A 591 13.35 -24.85 4.58
N SER A 592 13.68 -24.55 3.33
CA SER A 592 14.26 -25.57 2.46
C SER A 592 15.69 -25.78 2.94
N ASP A 593 16.04 -26.97 3.42
CA ASP A 593 17.41 -27.34 3.78
C ASP A 593 18.32 -27.13 2.56
N SER A 594 18.96 -25.97 2.45
CA SER A 594 19.93 -25.68 1.39
C SER A 594 21.19 -26.49 1.67
N ALA A 595 21.65 -27.26 0.68
CA ALA A 595 22.87 -28.07 0.84
C ALA A 595 24.14 -27.22 0.99
N ILE A 596 24.12 -26.00 0.46
CA ILE A 596 25.18 -25.00 0.61
C ILE A 596 24.74 -23.97 1.66
N THR A 597 25.61 -23.68 2.62
CA THR A 597 25.39 -22.74 3.73
C THR A 597 25.98 -21.37 3.44
N ASP A 598 27.12 -21.31 2.76
CA ASP A 598 27.81 -20.05 2.48
C ASP A 598 28.36 -20.05 1.07
N LEU A 599 28.30 -18.87 0.45
CA LEU A 599 28.87 -18.60 -0.85
C LEU A 599 29.91 -17.48 -0.71
N TYR A 600 31.14 -17.78 -1.11
CA TYR A 600 32.22 -16.80 -1.21
C TYR A 600 32.57 -16.57 -2.67
N PHE A 601 32.80 -15.32 -3.05
CA PHE A 601 33.09 -14.97 -4.43
C PHE A 601 34.04 -13.77 -4.54
N GLY A 602 34.73 -13.67 -5.66
CA GLY A 602 35.60 -12.53 -5.95
C GLY A 602 36.46 -12.76 -7.17
N PHE A 603 37.46 -11.91 -7.36
CA PHE A 603 38.34 -11.95 -8.52
C PHE A 603 39.79 -12.05 -8.11
N ASP A 604 40.59 -12.74 -8.93
CA ASP A 604 42.00 -12.43 -9.05
C ASP A 604 42.25 -11.59 -10.33
N GLN A 605 43.50 -11.50 -10.79
CA GLN A 605 43.83 -10.74 -11.99
C GLN A 605 43.08 -11.23 -13.25
N GLU A 606 42.90 -12.54 -13.41
CA GLU A 606 42.45 -13.16 -14.66
C GLU A 606 41.17 -13.98 -14.51
N ARG A 607 40.77 -14.31 -13.27
CA ARG A 607 39.75 -15.32 -12.97
C ARG A 607 38.70 -14.77 -12.01
N PHE A 608 37.45 -15.16 -12.23
CA PHE A 608 36.39 -15.14 -11.24
C PHE A 608 36.49 -16.42 -10.40
N LEU A 609 36.35 -16.29 -9.09
CA LEU A 609 36.54 -17.35 -8.12
C LEU A 609 35.25 -17.49 -7.29
N LEU A 610 34.80 -18.73 -7.12
CA LEU A 610 33.61 -19.07 -6.36
C LEU A 610 33.94 -20.20 -5.38
N ARG A 611 33.43 -20.12 -4.15
CA ARG A 611 33.51 -21.17 -3.15
C ARG A 611 32.17 -21.38 -2.48
N CYS A 612 31.78 -22.65 -2.36
CA CYS A 612 30.57 -23.08 -1.67
C CYS A 612 30.96 -23.91 -0.45
N ASP A 613 30.46 -23.51 0.72
CA ASP A 613 30.57 -24.26 1.96
C ASP A 613 29.26 -25.02 2.24
N THR A 614 29.38 -26.17 2.88
CA THR A 614 28.25 -27.03 3.28
C THR A 614 28.38 -27.39 4.76
N ILE A 615 27.33 -27.98 5.35
CA ILE A 615 27.26 -28.23 6.80
C ILE A 615 28.44 -29.08 7.33
N LEU A 616 28.85 -30.12 6.60
CA LEU A 616 29.94 -31.00 7.00
C LEU A 616 31.15 -30.83 6.06
N ALA A 617 31.03 -31.35 4.85
CA ALA A 617 32.07 -31.25 3.82
C ALA A 617 31.41 -31.36 2.45
N ALA A 618 31.78 -30.47 1.53
CA ALA A 618 31.15 -30.42 0.21
C ALA A 618 31.18 -31.79 -0.50
N LYS A 619 32.27 -32.56 -0.34
CA LYS A 619 32.38 -33.91 -0.92
C LYS A 619 31.36 -34.92 -0.39
N SER A 620 30.94 -34.82 0.87
CA SER A 620 29.90 -35.70 1.43
C SER A 620 28.50 -35.17 1.16
N ASP A 621 28.32 -33.86 1.28
CA ASP A 621 27.00 -33.24 1.32
C ASP A 621 26.44 -33.04 -0.10
N LEU A 622 27.32 -32.85 -1.08
CA LEU A 622 26.93 -32.69 -2.48
C LEU A 622 26.91 -34.02 -3.26
N LYS A 623 27.11 -35.17 -2.60
CA LYS A 623 27.24 -36.48 -3.26
C LYS A 623 25.97 -36.92 -4.02
N ASP A 624 24.81 -36.44 -3.58
CA ASP A 624 23.50 -36.84 -4.12
C ASP A 624 23.05 -35.90 -5.26
N TYR A 625 23.85 -34.89 -5.59
CA TYR A 625 23.64 -33.95 -6.69
C TYR A 625 24.57 -34.27 -7.86
N GLU A 626 24.03 -34.25 -9.07
CA GLU A 626 24.76 -34.65 -10.28
C GLU A 626 25.66 -33.52 -10.80
N GLU A 627 25.19 -32.28 -10.65
CA GLU A 627 25.77 -31.10 -11.28
C GLU A 627 25.48 -29.83 -10.45
N MET A 628 26.44 -28.90 -10.40
CA MET A 628 26.25 -27.53 -9.96
C MET A 628 26.34 -26.60 -11.17
N ARG A 629 25.39 -25.67 -11.31
CA ARG A 629 25.38 -24.65 -12.37
C ARG A 629 25.56 -23.27 -11.79
N VAL A 630 26.47 -22.48 -12.35
CA VAL A 630 26.56 -21.04 -12.09
C VAL A 630 25.93 -20.33 -13.27
N ARG A 631 24.72 -19.79 -13.09
CA ARG A 631 24.00 -19.05 -14.13
C ARG A 631 24.27 -17.57 -14.00
N PHE A 632 24.67 -16.94 -15.10
CA PHE A 632 24.85 -15.50 -15.18
C PHE A 632 23.61 -14.88 -15.83
N VAL A 633 22.96 -13.97 -15.10
CA VAL A 633 21.93 -13.06 -15.64
C VAL A 633 22.63 -11.92 -16.39
N GLU A 634 23.77 -11.49 -15.87
CA GLU A 634 24.69 -10.56 -16.52
C GLU A 634 26.12 -11.10 -16.37
N PRO A 635 26.85 -11.38 -17.46
CA PRO A 635 26.42 -11.33 -18.86
C PRO A 635 25.35 -12.38 -19.20
N TYR A 636 24.33 -11.98 -19.97
CA TYR A 636 23.20 -12.84 -20.33
C TYR A 636 23.61 -14.05 -21.18
N GLY A 637 22.96 -15.18 -20.93
CA GLY A 637 23.12 -16.40 -21.73
C GLY A 637 24.38 -17.21 -21.45
N ILE A 638 25.10 -16.91 -20.35
CA ILE A 638 26.28 -17.66 -19.92
C ILE A 638 25.94 -18.54 -18.70
N GLU A 639 26.34 -19.80 -18.77
CA GLU A 639 26.24 -20.77 -17.69
C GLU A 639 27.55 -21.55 -17.55
N VAL A 640 28.00 -21.78 -16.31
CA VAL A 640 29.13 -22.66 -16.03
C VAL A 640 28.60 -23.92 -15.36
N GLN A 641 28.87 -25.08 -15.96
CA GLN A 641 28.42 -26.38 -15.50
C GLN A 641 29.57 -27.13 -14.84
N ILE A 642 29.35 -27.63 -13.62
CA ILE A 642 30.29 -28.42 -12.82
C ILE A 642 29.64 -29.76 -12.52
N LYS A 643 29.99 -30.81 -13.28
CA LYS A 643 29.49 -32.17 -13.04
C LYS A 643 30.31 -32.84 -11.94
N MET A 644 29.62 -33.39 -10.95
CA MET A 644 30.23 -33.92 -9.72
C MET A 644 30.16 -35.44 -9.59
N ASN A 645 29.48 -36.11 -10.53
CA ASN A 645 29.39 -37.57 -10.61
C ASN A 645 30.73 -38.23 -11.00
N GLY A 646 31.54 -38.60 -10.01
CA GLY A 646 32.83 -39.26 -10.23
C GLY A 646 34.00 -38.29 -10.23
N SER A 647 34.71 -38.15 -11.35
CA SER A 647 35.71 -37.08 -11.52
C SER A 647 35.03 -35.77 -11.91
N ILE A 648 35.46 -34.65 -11.34
CA ILE A 648 34.88 -33.36 -11.67
C ILE A 648 35.15 -33.02 -13.14
N GLU A 649 34.08 -32.72 -13.88
CA GLU A 649 34.14 -32.19 -15.24
C GLU A 649 33.52 -30.79 -15.24
N THR A 650 34.11 -29.86 -15.99
CA THR A 650 33.62 -28.48 -16.08
C THR A 650 33.46 -28.05 -17.53
N SER A 651 32.46 -27.20 -17.78
CA SER A 651 32.24 -26.61 -19.11
C SER A 651 31.54 -25.26 -18.99
N VAL A 652 31.71 -24.41 -20.00
CA VAL A 652 30.98 -23.15 -20.13
C VAL A 652 30.01 -23.29 -21.29
N VAL A 653 28.76 -22.89 -21.09
CA VAL A 653 27.71 -22.85 -22.10
C VAL A 653 27.36 -21.39 -22.36
N ARG A 654 27.35 -20.99 -23.63
CA ARG A 654 26.94 -19.66 -24.08
C ARG A 654 25.83 -19.81 -25.12
N GLU A 655 24.68 -19.21 -24.87
CA GLU A 655 23.50 -19.28 -25.78
C GLU A 655 23.11 -20.72 -26.18
N ASN A 656 23.21 -21.66 -25.22
CA ASN A 656 22.98 -23.11 -25.39
C ASN A 656 24.06 -23.88 -26.19
N GLU A 657 25.20 -23.26 -26.52
CA GLU A 657 26.35 -23.94 -27.13
C GLU A 657 27.52 -24.07 -26.15
N VAL A 658 28.17 -25.23 -26.13
CA VAL A 658 29.35 -25.46 -25.28
C VAL A 658 30.55 -24.72 -25.87
N VAL A 659 31.17 -23.85 -25.06
CA VAL A 659 32.37 -23.11 -25.43
C VAL A 659 33.56 -24.07 -25.53
N ALA A 660 34.12 -24.23 -26.73
CA ALA A 660 35.29 -25.07 -26.95
C ALA A 660 36.54 -24.50 -26.23
N ASN A 661 37.29 -25.36 -25.55
CA ASN A 661 38.51 -25.02 -24.81
C ASN A 661 38.34 -24.08 -23.60
N SER A 662 37.20 -24.14 -22.90
CA SER A 662 37.06 -23.43 -21.62
C SER A 662 38.09 -23.92 -20.59
N ASN A 663 38.73 -23.00 -19.88
CA ASN A 663 39.74 -23.32 -18.86
C ASN A 663 39.19 -23.21 -17.43
N VAL A 664 37.91 -23.53 -17.27
CA VAL A 664 37.28 -23.64 -15.95
C VAL A 664 37.93 -24.79 -15.18
N THR A 665 38.17 -24.57 -13.90
CA THR A 665 38.68 -25.61 -13.00
C THR A 665 37.85 -25.64 -11.73
N ALA A 666 37.64 -26.82 -11.18
CA ALA A 666 36.93 -26.98 -9.92
C ALA A 666 37.55 -28.09 -9.07
N ALA A 667 37.47 -27.94 -7.75
CA ALA A 667 37.95 -28.93 -6.78
C ALA A 667 36.93 -29.09 -5.66
N ILE A 668 36.65 -30.35 -5.28
CA ILE A 668 35.71 -30.68 -4.20
C ILE A 668 36.44 -31.45 -3.10
N GLY A 669 36.35 -30.93 -1.88
CA GLY A 669 36.93 -31.53 -0.68
C GLY A 669 36.12 -31.20 0.54
N LYS A 670 36.68 -30.38 1.43
CA LYS A 670 35.93 -29.80 2.55
C LYS A 670 34.97 -28.71 2.05
N VAL A 671 35.36 -28.01 0.99
CA VAL A 671 34.56 -27.01 0.27
C VAL A 671 34.57 -27.33 -1.22
N LEU A 672 33.65 -26.74 -1.98
CA LEU A 672 33.67 -26.76 -3.45
C LEU A 672 34.20 -25.42 -3.94
N GLU A 673 35.32 -25.44 -4.65
CA GLU A 673 35.93 -24.24 -5.24
C GLU A 673 35.87 -24.32 -6.76
N VAL A 674 35.55 -23.20 -7.41
CA VAL A 674 35.49 -23.07 -8.87
C VAL A 674 36.27 -21.83 -9.29
N SER A 675 37.09 -21.98 -10.33
CA SER A 675 37.80 -20.88 -10.98
C SER A 675 37.40 -20.80 -12.44
N ILE A 676 36.92 -19.62 -12.83
CA ILE A 676 36.34 -19.33 -14.14
C ILE A 676 37.16 -18.19 -14.76
N PRO A 677 37.86 -18.40 -15.89
CA PRO A 677 38.57 -17.34 -16.58
C PRO A 677 37.62 -16.20 -17.00
N LYS A 678 38.00 -14.94 -16.78
CA LYS A 678 37.20 -13.76 -17.20
C LYS A 678 36.97 -13.74 -18.71
N SER A 679 37.92 -14.26 -19.49
CA SER A 679 37.81 -14.43 -20.95
C SER A 679 36.66 -15.34 -21.35
N ASP A 680 36.42 -16.40 -20.57
CA ASP A 680 35.40 -17.41 -20.88
C ASP A 680 33.99 -16.85 -20.56
N LEU A 681 33.91 -15.92 -19.60
CA LEU A 681 32.71 -15.12 -19.30
C LEU A 681 32.52 -13.93 -20.27
N GLY A 682 33.55 -13.52 -21.02
CA GLY A 682 33.46 -12.35 -21.90
C GLY A 682 33.25 -11.03 -21.17
N VAL A 683 33.79 -10.90 -19.94
CA VAL A 683 33.63 -9.70 -19.11
C VAL A 683 34.93 -8.89 -19.04
N GLU A 684 34.80 -7.56 -18.99
CA GLU A 684 35.91 -6.61 -18.85
C GLU A 684 35.80 -5.83 -17.53
N VAL A 685 36.88 -5.15 -17.13
CA VAL A 685 36.90 -4.32 -15.91
C VAL A 685 35.80 -3.25 -15.97
N GLY A 686 35.03 -3.13 -14.89
CA GLY A 686 33.89 -2.21 -14.78
C GLY A 686 32.56 -2.78 -15.29
N HIS A 687 32.54 -3.97 -15.90
CA HIS A 687 31.27 -4.65 -16.18
C HIS A 687 30.61 -5.13 -14.89
N ARG A 688 29.28 -5.08 -14.84
CA ARG A 688 28.52 -5.72 -13.76
C ARG A 688 28.35 -7.20 -14.05
N MET A 689 28.30 -7.98 -12.98
CA MET A 689 28.03 -9.40 -13.00
C MET A 689 26.88 -9.70 -12.04
N HIS A 690 25.88 -10.41 -12.54
CA HIS A 690 24.75 -10.90 -11.76
C HIS A 690 24.66 -12.41 -11.93
N PHE A 691 24.74 -13.18 -10.84
CA PHE A 691 24.74 -14.64 -10.94
C PHE A 691 23.98 -15.35 -9.81
N ALA A 692 23.60 -16.59 -10.07
CA ALA A 692 23.06 -17.53 -9.07
C ALA A 692 23.67 -18.92 -9.28
N VAL A 693 23.64 -19.73 -8.22
CA VAL A 693 24.14 -21.10 -8.18
C VAL A 693 22.98 -22.06 -8.02
N GLU A 694 22.91 -23.08 -8.86
CA GLU A 694 21.88 -24.12 -8.83
C GLU A 694 22.52 -25.50 -8.62
N LEU A 695 21.92 -26.33 -7.78
CA LEU A 695 22.25 -27.74 -7.66
C LEU A 695 21.21 -28.58 -8.38
N MET A 696 21.68 -29.50 -9.22
CA MET A 696 20.87 -30.33 -10.09
C MET A 696 20.80 -31.77 -9.58
N GLN A 697 19.61 -32.36 -9.58
CA GLN A 697 19.38 -33.77 -9.26
C GLN A 697 18.34 -34.34 -10.24
N ASN A 698 18.60 -35.49 -10.86
CA ASN A 698 17.73 -36.09 -11.89
C ASN A 698 17.37 -35.14 -13.06
N GLY A 699 18.25 -34.18 -13.39
CA GLY A 699 18.02 -33.19 -14.44
C GLY A 699 17.19 -31.96 -14.05
N GLU A 700 16.71 -31.86 -12.81
CA GLU A 700 15.96 -30.72 -12.27
C GLU A 700 16.80 -29.91 -11.28
N ALA A 701 16.61 -28.59 -11.25
CA ALA A 701 17.23 -27.73 -10.24
C ALA A 701 16.48 -27.88 -8.92
N VAL A 702 17.09 -28.55 -7.95
CA VAL A 702 16.47 -28.87 -6.65
C VAL A 702 16.85 -27.89 -5.54
N ASN A 703 17.89 -27.08 -5.75
CA ASN A 703 18.28 -26.00 -4.85
C ASN A 703 18.92 -24.85 -5.65
N ARG A 704 18.55 -23.60 -5.33
CA ARG A 704 19.06 -22.37 -5.98
C ARG A 704 19.49 -21.37 -4.91
N ILE A 705 20.61 -20.70 -5.14
CA ILE A 705 21.25 -19.79 -4.20
C ILE A 705 21.78 -18.55 -4.95
N PRO A 706 21.36 -17.32 -4.61
CA PRO A 706 20.24 -16.94 -3.74
C PRO A 706 18.92 -17.67 -4.09
N SER A 707 18.04 -17.96 -3.13
CA SER A 707 16.72 -18.56 -3.47
C SER A 707 15.83 -17.58 -4.23
N GLU A 708 15.97 -16.28 -3.96
CA GLU A 708 15.39 -15.17 -4.71
C GLU A 708 16.48 -14.15 -5.10
N GLY A 709 16.36 -13.52 -6.27
CA GLY A 709 17.36 -12.56 -6.74
C GLY A 709 18.67 -13.18 -7.26
N THR A 710 19.76 -12.41 -7.23
CA THR A 710 21.10 -12.79 -7.71
C THR A 710 22.20 -12.12 -6.88
N ILE A 711 23.40 -12.71 -6.87
CA ILE A 711 24.61 -12.05 -6.36
C ILE A 711 25.05 -11.01 -7.39
N ASP A 712 25.25 -9.78 -6.91
CA ASP A 712 25.70 -8.62 -7.67
C ASP A 712 27.14 -8.26 -7.31
N LEU A 713 27.99 -8.05 -8.31
CA LEU A 713 29.34 -7.51 -8.14
C LEU A 713 29.84 -6.85 -9.44
N GLU A 714 30.82 -5.95 -9.29
CA GLU A 714 31.50 -5.30 -10.42
C GLU A 714 32.87 -5.94 -10.68
N VAL A 715 33.22 -6.14 -11.95
CA VAL A 715 34.51 -6.74 -12.36
C VAL A 715 35.66 -5.80 -12.01
N CYS A 716 36.49 -6.25 -11.09
CA CYS A 716 37.57 -5.46 -10.54
C CYS A 716 38.83 -5.45 -11.44
N GLY A 717 39.46 -4.28 -11.56
CA GLY A 717 40.72 -4.07 -12.30
C GLY A 717 41.99 -4.21 -11.45
N PRO A 718 43.19 -4.06 -12.05
CA PRO A 718 44.47 -4.19 -11.34
C PRO A 718 44.67 -3.18 -10.21
N ASP A 719 44.01 -2.02 -10.28
CA ASP A 719 44.05 -0.95 -9.28
C ASP A 719 42.96 -1.08 -8.19
N PHE A 720 42.24 -2.21 -8.13
CA PHE A 720 41.10 -2.41 -7.21
C PHE A 720 41.44 -2.11 -5.74
N GLU A 721 42.63 -2.50 -5.28
CA GLU A 721 43.09 -2.22 -3.93
C GLU A 721 43.33 -0.73 -3.66
N ARG A 722 43.59 0.10 -4.69
CA ARG A 722 43.75 1.56 -4.51
C ARG A 722 42.42 2.29 -4.37
N TYR A 723 41.36 1.79 -5.02
CA TYR A 723 40.02 2.40 -4.95
C TYR A 723 39.36 2.17 -3.57
N MET A 724 39.55 1.00 -2.95
CA MET A 724 38.96 0.67 -1.66
C MET A 724 39.62 1.36 -0.45
N TRP A 725 40.84 1.92 -0.61
CA TRP A 725 41.51 2.69 0.45
C TRP A 725 41.13 4.19 0.46
N GLN A 726 40.36 4.65 -0.53
CA GLN A 726 39.87 6.04 -0.63
C GLN A 726 38.38 6.21 -0.28
N ALA A 727 37.64 5.10 -0.13
CA ALA A 727 36.21 5.07 0.17
C ALA A 727 35.91 4.97 1.66
#